data_AF-G3PSW6-F1
#
_entry.id   AF-G3PSW6-F1
#
_cell.length_a   1.000
_cell.length_b   1.000
_cell.length_c   1.000
_cell.angle_alpha   90.00
_cell.angle_beta   90.00
_cell.angle_gamma   90.00
#
_symmetry.space_group_name_H-M   'P 1'
#
loop_
_entity.id
_entity.type
_entity.pdbx_description
1 polymer ?
#
loop_
_entity_poly.entity_id
_entity_poly.type
_entity_poly.pdbx_seq_one_letter_code
_entity_poly.pdbx_strand_id
1 'polypeptide(L)'
;AKFRSVFKEFPFFNYVQSKALDDVLYTSKNFVACAPTGSGKTVLFELAIICLLMESSEPWRDVKAVYMAPIKALCSQCFESWKKKFGPLGLTCKELTGDTEIDDFFEIQDSHIILTTPEKWDSMTRKWKDNCMLQLVRLFLIDEVHVVKDATRGATLEVVVSRMKAVHAYRTAQNPETGLSMRFVAVSATIPNTSDIADWLSDDSGPATYLDMDESYRPVKLRKVVLGFPPTPNQTEFKFDLLLNYKMANIIQTYSDQKPALVFCSTRKGVQQAATVLAKDARFMMSIEHKQRLTKYANSILDSKLRDLVVLGVGYHHAGVDLSDRKLIEEAFTQGDLPVLFTTRTLAMGVNLPAHLVVIKSTMQYVSGSCEEYSEADLLQMIGRAGRPQFDTSATAVIMTKTQTKDKYMKLMNGVETIESSLHSHLVEHLNAEIVLQTIRDVNMALDWIRSTFLYIRALKNPTHYGFPANLDRYGIEAKLQELCLKNLNSLSSIGLIDMDEEINIKPTEGGRLMARYCVAFDTMTQFSKASGTESLSDLVELVSKSREFSDIQLRMNEKRSLNTFNRDKNRITIRFPIQGKIKTSQMKVNCLIQAQLGSISIQEFGLTQDTAKIFRNGMRISRCMSTLSTAMVNAGLTTFSRIEQINARELELIVNRHPPFGNQIKESATNLPKYEVTLEQLPRYSCATAEIVLKVNLKNQAQLLSRRTAPDDHYISLIIGNSDNAVVFLQKLTDLVLLKCGTWSKKIEVAKASKGEEISVNLISSQYVGLDIQQRFNVYYSGARRFGNEILSNTPFDPTGQRPQHAALKPHSTDQAAGHRENATSATEQGTAPQCNHYCKNKDLCGHDCCKVGVAVAKKRPANQESSFSSYLKDLRNRCDTLSQTPVKRLKIKMSDYSVPVDIQEFAYKPKERLPTAS
;
A
#
# COMPACT_ATOMS: atom_id res chain seq x y z
N ALA A 1 14.76 12.74 40.35
CA ALA A 1 13.32 12.95 40.65
C ALA A 1 12.50 13.19 39.38
N LYS A 2 12.95 14.06 38.46
CA LYS A 2 12.25 14.44 37.21
C LYS A 2 11.58 13.29 36.44
N PHE A 3 12.31 12.21 36.17
CA PHE A 3 11.83 11.11 35.31
C PHE A 3 10.99 10.04 36.02
N ARG A 4 10.77 10.14 37.35
CA ARG A 4 10.00 9.14 38.10
C ARG A 4 8.54 9.03 37.64
N SER A 5 7.97 10.12 37.11
CA SER A 5 6.59 10.15 36.61
C SER A 5 6.34 9.21 35.42
N VAL A 6 7.39 8.85 34.67
CA VAL A 6 7.32 7.90 33.54
C VAL A 6 6.94 6.49 34.01
N PHE A 7 7.33 6.11 35.23
CA PHE A 7 7.16 4.76 35.79
C PHE A 7 6.12 4.69 36.92
N LYS A 8 5.19 5.65 37.00
CA LYS A 8 4.20 5.76 38.09
C LYS A 8 3.25 4.56 38.25
N GLU A 9 3.19 3.67 37.27
CA GLU A 9 2.27 2.52 37.23
C GLU A 9 2.70 1.39 38.17
N PHE A 10 3.97 1.34 38.57
CA PHE A 10 4.48 0.32 39.47
C PHE A 10 5.49 0.93 40.47
N PRO A 11 5.50 0.45 41.73
CA PRO A 11 6.39 0.98 42.76
C PRO A 11 7.84 0.47 42.62
N PHE A 12 8.04 -0.69 41.99
CA PHE A 12 9.34 -1.34 41.84
C PHE A 12 9.50 -1.93 40.45
N PHE A 13 10.73 -1.88 39.93
CA PHE A 13 11.11 -2.63 38.74
C PHE A 13 11.12 -4.14 39.04
N ASN A 14 10.75 -4.95 38.05
CA ASN A 14 10.86 -6.40 38.18
C ASN A 14 12.33 -6.87 38.09
N TYR A 15 12.57 -8.17 38.25
CA TYR A 15 13.92 -8.73 38.25
C TYR A 15 14.72 -8.41 36.96
N VAL A 16 14.12 -8.60 35.77
CA VAL A 16 14.78 -8.34 34.49
C VAL A 16 15.13 -6.86 34.35
N GLN A 17 14.19 -5.99 34.67
CA GLN A 17 14.38 -4.53 34.63
C GLN A 17 15.44 -4.07 35.62
N SER A 18 15.46 -4.63 36.83
CA SER A 18 16.46 -4.28 37.85
C SER A 18 17.85 -4.76 37.48
N LYS A 19 17.97 -5.95 36.87
CA LYS A 19 19.27 -6.50 36.44
C LYS A 19 19.87 -5.73 35.26
N ALA A 20 19.03 -5.26 34.34
CA ALA A 20 19.45 -4.45 33.19
C ALA A 20 19.62 -2.96 33.52
N LEU A 21 19.25 -2.52 34.72
CA LEU A 21 19.11 -1.09 35.04
C LEU A 21 20.43 -0.34 34.85
N ASP A 22 21.52 -0.87 35.41
CA ASP A 22 22.80 -0.17 35.39
C ASP A 22 23.37 -0.08 33.96
N ASP A 23 23.30 -1.18 33.21
CA ASP A 23 23.76 -1.23 31.82
C ASP A 23 22.93 -0.30 30.91
N VAL A 24 21.62 -0.23 31.12
CA VAL A 24 20.74 0.55 30.24
C VAL A 24 20.68 2.03 30.63
N LEU A 25 20.61 2.36 31.92
CA LEU A 25 20.38 3.73 32.38
C LEU A 25 21.68 4.52 32.59
N TYR A 26 22.75 3.87 33.08
CA TYR A 26 23.98 4.56 33.50
C TYR A 26 25.17 4.33 32.56
N THR A 27 24.98 3.61 31.46
CA THR A 27 25.99 3.48 30.41
C THR A 27 25.42 3.89 29.05
N SER A 28 26.28 4.34 28.15
CA SER A 28 25.96 4.65 26.76
C SER A 28 26.25 3.50 25.79
N LYS A 29 26.72 2.34 26.30
CA LYS A 29 27.06 1.18 25.46
C LYS A 29 25.82 0.60 24.77
N ASN A 30 26.05 0.02 23.60
CA ASN A 30 25.03 -0.78 22.94
C ASN A 30 24.60 -1.94 23.84
N PHE A 31 23.31 -2.27 23.82
CA PHE A 31 22.73 -3.25 24.73
C PHE A 31 21.80 -4.22 24.02
N VAL A 32 21.91 -5.51 24.35
CA VAL A 32 21.04 -6.57 23.82
C VAL A 32 20.38 -7.32 24.98
N ALA A 33 19.07 -7.43 25.00
CA ALA A 33 18.36 -8.23 25.99
C ALA A 33 17.52 -9.35 25.36
N CYS A 34 17.80 -10.58 25.77
CA CYS A 34 16.91 -11.72 25.62
C CYS A 34 16.16 -11.90 26.94
N ALA A 35 14.83 -11.73 26.92
CA ALA A 35 13.99 -12.00 28.10
C ALA A 35 12.59 -12.47 27.72
N PRO A 36 11.95 -13.39 28.46
CA PRO A 36 10.67 -13.99 28.04
C PRO A 36 9.55 -12.96 27.83
N THR A 37 8.58 -13.27 26.98
CA THR A 37 7.40 -12.40 26.79
C THR A 37 6.66 -12.20 28.12
N GLY A 38 6.27 -10.94 28.41
CA GLY A 38 5.64 -10.57 29.69
C GLY A 38 6.62 -10.11 30.78
N SER A 39 7.93 -10.18 30.56
CA SER A 39 8.96 -9.66 31.50
C SER A 39 9.10 -8.14 31.53
N GLY A 40 8.24 -7.39 30.84
CA GLY A 40 8.25 -5.92 30.86
C GLY A 40 9.40 -5.28 30.07
N LYS A 41 9.84 -5.94 28.98
CA LYS A 41 10.91 -5.51 28.06
C LYS A 41 10.81 -4.07 27.56
N THR A 42 9.59 -3.57 27.33
CA THR A 42 9.35 -2.18 26.90
C THR A 42 9.94 -1.13 27.85
N VAL A 43 10.05 -1.44 29.15
CA VAL A 43 10.67 -0.55 30.14
C VAL A 43 12.16 -0.34 29.87
N LEU A 44 12.86 -1.31 29.27
CA LEU A 44 14.27 -1.15 28.91
C LEU A 44 14.45 -0.03 27.85
N PHE A 45 13.52 0.06 26.91
CA PHE A 45 13.49 1.17 25.94
C PHE A 45 13.22 2.51 26.61
N GLU A 46 12.29 2.54 27.58
CA GLU A 46 11.99 3.75 28.34
C GLU A 46 13.20 4.23 29.16
N LEU A 47 13.96 3.30 29.75
CA LEU A 47 15.20 3.59 30.45
C LEU A 47 16.29 4.13 29.50
N ALA A 48 16.42 3.55 28.31
CA ALA A 48 17.37 4.01 27.30
C ALA A 48 17.04 5.43 26.80
N ILE A 49 15.75 5.75 26.63
CA ILE A 49 15.30 7.12 26.31
C ILE A 49 15.67 8.07 27.45
N ILE A 50 15.44 7.69 28.71
CA ILE A 50 15.79 8.52 29.86
C ILE A 50 17.31 8.75 29.93
N CYS A 51 18.13 7.73 29.68
CA CYS A 51 19.58 7.85 29.59
C CYS A 51 19.98 8.91 28.57
N LEU A 52 19.43 8.84 27.35
CA LEU A 52 19.66 9.84 26.30
C LEU A 52 19.29 11.27 26.74
N LEU A 53 18.19 11.44 27.48
CA LEU A 53 17.76 12.73 28.00
C LEU A 53 18.65 13.24 29.14
N MET A 54 19.22 12.33 29.95
CA MET A 54 20.16 12.66 31.03
C MET A 54 21.51 13.13 30.48
N GLU A 55 21.93 12.59 29.33
CA GLU A 55 23.16 12.97 28.62
C GLU A 55 23.00 14.24 27.77
N SER A 56 21.78 14.75 27.61
CA SER A 56 21.47 15.88 26.72
C SER A 56 21.00 17.10 27.50
N SER A 57 21.55 18.27 27.18
CA SER A 57 21.13 19.53 27.79
C SER A 57 19.74 19.96 27.32
N GLU A 58 18.93 20.49 28.24
CA GLU A 58 17.65 21.11 27.91
C GLU A 58 17.85 22.47 27.23
N PRO A 59 17.05 22.84 26.22
CA PRO A 59 15.93 22.08 25.64
C PRO A 59 16.40 20.98 24.66
N TRP A 60 15.75 19.81 24.66
CA TRP A 60 16.14 18.61 23.91
C TRP A 60 15.91 18.67 22.38
N ARG A 61 16.15 19.82 21.75
CA ARG A 61 15.84 20.08 20.34
C ARG A 61 16.56 19.14 19.37
N ASP A 62 17.80 18.75 19.71
CA ASP A 62 18.66 17.90 18.88
C ASP A 62 18.61 16.42 19.28
N VAL A 63 17.64 16.02 20.10
CA VAL A 63 17.48 14.63 20.55
C VAL A 63 16.48 13.89 19.68
N LYS A 64 16.97 12.89 18.93
CA LYS A 64 16.12 11.96 18.18
C LYS A 64 16.35 10.51 18.57
N ALA A 65 15.28 9.84 18.97
CA ALA A 65 15.21 8.41 19.21
C ALA A 65 14.27 7.73 18.20
N VAL A 66 14.70 6.62 17.63
CA VAL A 66 13.91 5.81 16.71
C VAL A 66 13.58 4.49 17.38
N TYR A 67 12.30 4.17 17.48
CA TYR A 67 11.80 2.88 17.92
C TYR A 67 11.27 2.09 16.74
N MET A 68 11.86 0.92 16.54
CA MET A 68 11.54 0.00 15.47
C MET A 68 10.88 -1.25 16.04
N ALA A 69 9.65 -1.51 15.62
CA ALA A 69 8.95 -2.75 15.95
C ALA A 69 8.58 -3.51 14.68
N PRO A 70 8.46 -4.85 14.75
CA PRO A 70 8.21 -5.64 13.57
C PRO A 70 6.81 -5.43 13.03
N ILE A 71 5.83 -4.90 13.77
CA ILE A 71 4.48 -4.74 13.22
C ILE A 71 3.85 -3.42 13.64
N LYS A 72 2.95 -2.92 12.78
CA LYS A 72 2.24 -1.64 13.00
C LYS A 72 1.51 -1.61 14.34
N ALA A 73 0.83 -2.70 14.73
CA ALA A 73 0.07 -2.71 15.97
C ALA A 73 0.95 -2.53 17.23
N LEU A 74 2.21 -2.99 17.20
CA LEU A 74 3.17 -2.70 18.28
C LEU A 74 3.60 -1.24 18.28
N CYS A 75 3.82 -0.64 17.10
CA CYS A 75 4.09 0.79 16.97
C CYS A 75 2.94 1.62 17.56
N SER A 76 1.69 1.34 17.17
CA SER A 76 0.53 2.09 17.66
C SER A 76 0.35 1.93 19.18
N GLN A 77 0.53 0.71 19.70
CA GLN A 77 0.47 0.46 21.15
C GLN A 77 1.54 1.26 21.92
N CYS A 78 2.79 1.24 21.44
CA CYS A 78 3.87 1.98 22.08
C CYS A 78 3.68 3.49 21.94
N PHE A 79 3.14 3.96 20.80
CA PHE A 79 2.86 5.37 20.55
C PHE A 79 1.85 5.92 21.55
N GLU A 80 0.73 5.21 21.78
CA GLU A 80 -0.27 5.62 22.77
C GLU A 80 0.28 5.67 24.19
N SER A 81 1.16 4.72 24.55
CA SER A 81 1.81 4.67 25.86
C SER A 81 2.81 5.82 26.03
N TRP A 82 3.75 5.95 25.09
CA TRP A 82 4.85 6.91 25.16
C TRP A 82 4.39 8.35 25.00
N LYS A 83 3.35 8.61 24.21
CA LYS A 83 2.71 9.93 24.17
C LYS A 83 2.21 10.37 25.55
N LYS A 84 1.63 9.45 26.33
CA LYS A 84 1.16 9.73 27.71
C LYS A 84 2.31 9.87 28.71
N LYS A 85 3.36 9.06 28.56
CA LYS A 85 4.52 9.04 29.49
C LYS A 85 5.51 10.20 29.27
N PHE A 86 5.89 10.46 28.02
CA PHE A 86 6.92 11.42 27.65
C PHE A 86 6.37 12.79 27.22
N GLY A 87 5.10 12.87 26.81
CA GLY A 87 4.44 14.15 26.48
C GLY A 87 4.51 15.20 27.60
N PRO A 88 4.25 14.85 28.87
CA PRO A 88 4.40 15.78 29.99
C PRO A 88 5.83 16.29 30.24
N LEU A 89 6.85 15.63 29.69
CA LEU A 89 8.23 16.08 29.75
C LEU A 89 8.57 17.07 28.62
N GLY A 90 7.66 17.31 27.67
CA GLY A 90 7.87 18.19 26.52
C GLY A 90 8.34 17.45 25.26
N LEU A 91 8.35 16.11 25.25
CA LEU A 91 8.75 15.32 24.09
C LEU A 91 7.58 15.04 23.16
N THR A 92 7.83 15.19 21.87
CA THR A 92 6.87 14.91 20.79
C THR A 92 7.12 13.50 20.22
N CYS A 93 6.09 12.66 20.25
CA CYS A 93 6.12 11.32 19.65
C CYS A 93 5.38 11.36 18.30
N LYS A 94 5.87 10.63 17.28
CA LYS A 94 5.18 10.46 15.99
C LYS A 94 5.21 8.99 15.56
N GLU A 95 4.07 8.49 15.11
CA GLU A 95 3.93 7.16 14.50
C GLU A 95 4.11 7.25 12.98
N LEU A 96 5.10 6.53 12.47
CA LEU A 96 5.42 6.44 11.05
C LEU A 96 5.28 4.98 10.60
N THR A 97 4.09 4.59 10.15
CA THR A 97 3.81 3.25 9.62
C THR A 97 3.34 3.32 8.16
N GLY A 98 3.04 2.17 7.56
CA GLY A 98 2.57 2.09 6.18
C GLY A 98 1.22 2.77 5.90
N ASP A 99 0.49 3.20 6.93
CA ASP A 99 -0.79 3.93 6.78
C ASP A 99 -0.61 5.46 6.92
N THR A 100 0.55 5.92 7.41
CA THR A 100 0.93 7.33 7.50
C THR A 100 1.16 7.91 6.11
N GLU A 101 0.52 9.05 5.81
CA GLU A 101 0.58 9.69 4.49
C GLU A 101 1.95 10.34 4.25
N ILE A 102 2.21 10.73 3.00
CA ILE A 102 3.48 11.36 2.60
C ILE A 102 3.58 12.78 3.17
N ASP A 103 2.46 13.46 3.38
CA ASP A 103 2.45 14.85 3.85
C ASP A 103 2.86 14.98 5.33
N ASP A 104 2.88 13.87 6.08
CA ASP A 104 3.37 13.80 7.47
C ASP A 104 4.90 13.95 7.61
N PHE A 105 5.66 13.99 6.50
CA PHE A 105 7.14 13.99 6.55
C PHE A 105 7.76 15.27 7.14
N PHE A 106 7.08 16.43 7.03
CA PHE A 106 7.54 17.67 7.67
C PHE A 106 7.43 17.60 9.19
N GLU A 107 6.37 16.98 9.72
CA GLU A 107 6.14 16.85 11.17
C GLU A 107 7.15 15.92 11.86
N ILE A 108 7.89 15.10 11.10
CA ILE A 108 8.93 14.21 11.66
C ILE A 108 10.16 15.02 12.09
N GLN A 109 10.45 16.14 11.44
CA GLN A 109 11.61 16.97 11.80
C GLN A 109 11.48 17.53 13.22
N ASP A 110 10.28 17.86 13.66
CA ASP A 110 10.01 18.38 15.01
C ASP A 110 9.72 17.28 16.04
N SER A 111 9.74 16.01 15.61
CA SER A 111 9.54 14.86 16.50
C SER A 111 10.83 14.45 17.21
N HIS A 112 10.71 14.12 18.49
CA HIS A 112 11.82 13.62 19.32
C HIS A 112 11.87 12.08 19.31
N ILE A 113 10.70 11.43 19.32
CA ILE A 113 10.58 9.96 19.35
C ILE A 113 9.76 9.50 18.14
N ILE A 114 10.38 8.71 17.27
CA ILE A 114 9.77 8.20 16.05
C ILE A 114 9.50 6.70 16.22
N LEU A 115 8.25 6.28 16.09
CA LEU A 115 7.86 4.86 16.16
C LEU A 115 7.55 4.35 14.76
N THR A 116 8.24 3.31 14.31
CA THR A 116 8.17 2.88 12.90
C THR A 116 8.38 1.37 12.73
N THR A 117 8.14 0.87 11.51
CA THR A 117 8.47 -0.50 11.10
C THR A 117 9.71 -0.49 10.19
N PRO A 118 10.44 -1.62 10.07
CA PRO A 118 11.63 -1.70 9.21
C PRO A 118 11.38 -1.22 7.78
N GLU A 119 10.26 -1.63 7.17
CA GLU A 119 9.94 -1.31 5.77
C GLU A 119 9.60 0.16 5.58
N LYS A 120 8.93 0.77 6.55
CA LYS A 120 8.56 2.19 6.47
C LYS A 120 9.79 3.07 6.68
N TRP A 121 10.66 2.71 7.62
CA TRP A 121 11.94 3.39 7.82
C TRP A 121 12.86 3.23 6.61
N ASP A 122 12.99 2.03 6.06
CA ASP A 122 13.77 1.78 4.85
C ASP A 122 13.24 2.60 3.66
N SER A 123 11.92 2.58 3.41
CA SER A 123 11.33 3.38 2.34
C SER A 123 11.48 4.89 2.55
N MET A 124 11.47 5.36 3.80
CA MET A 124 11.66 6.77 4.14
C MET A 124 13.11 7.21 3.89
N THR A 125 14.07 6.45 4.42
CA THR A 125 15.50 6.75 4.30
C THR A 125 15.99 6.70 2.84
N ARG A 126 15.39 5.87 1.98
CA ARG A 126 15.68 5.83 0.53
C ARG A 126 15.23 7.07 -0.27
N LYS A 127 14.27 7.86 0.24
CA LYS A 127 13.68 9.01 -0.49
C LYS A 127 14.31 10.34 -0.13
N TRP A 128 14.96 10.42 1.02
CA TRP A 128 15.43 11.66 1.57
C TRP A 128 16.83 11.97 1.05
N LYS A 129 16.96 13.01 0.22
CA LYS A 129 18.23 13.36 -0.45
C LYS A 129 19.29 13.93 0.51
N ASP A 130 18.85 14.58 1.59
CA ASP A 130 19.73 15.18 2.59
C ASP A 130 19.65 14.38 3.90
N ASN A 131 20.63 13.50 4.15
CA ASN A 131 20.71 12.65 5.35
C ASN A 131 20.83 13.42 6.69
N CYS A 132 20.60 14.73 6.72
CA CYS A 132 20.74 15.60 7.89
C CYS A 132 19.91 15.11 9.08
N MET A 133 18.68 14.61 8.86
CA MET A 133 17.87 14.05 9.96
C MET A 133 18.45 12.73 10.49
N LEU A 134 18.98 11.86 9.62
CA LEU A 134 19.56 10.59 10.05
C LEU A 134 20.79 10.81 10.93
N GLN A 135 21.54 11.88 10.66
CA GLN A 135 22.66 12.30 11.49
C GLN A 135 22.23 12.78 12.88
N LEU A 136 20.98 13.21 13.07
CA LEU A 136 20.44 13.63 14.38
C LEU A 136 20.00 12.45 15.25
N VAL A 137 19.85 11.24 14.69
CA VAL A 137 19.46 10.06 15.47
C VAL A 137 20.59 9.68 16.42
N ARG A 138 20.29 9.68 17.73
CA ARG A 138 21.23 9.32 18.80
C ARG A 138 20.91 7.99 19.47
N LEU A 139 19.69 7.50 19.32
CA LEU A 139 19.24 6.25 19.94
C LEU A 139 18.37 5.45 18.97
N PHE A 140 18.72 4.19 18.76
CA PHE A 140 18.01 3.27 17.89
C PHE A 140 17.56 2.03 18.68
N LEU A 141 16.26 1.89 18.85
CA LEU A 141 15.62 0.89 19.69
C LEU A 141 14.98 -0.17 18.79
N ILE A 142 15.37 -1.44 18.95
CA ILE A 142 14.92 -2.55 18.10
C ILE A 142 14.12 -3.53 18.97
N ASP A 143 12.82 -3.56 18.78
CA ASP A 143 11.94 -4.56 19.40
C ASP A 143 11.82 -5.82 18.54
N GLU A 144 11.74 -6.96 19.22
CA GLU A 144 11.70 -8.30 18.62
C GLU A 144 12.82 -8.54 17.57
N VAL A 145 14.07 -8.25 17.92
CA VAL A 145 15.24 -8.39 17.02
C VAL A 145 15.38 -9.78 16.37
N HIS A 146 14.80 -10.82 16.97
CA HIS A 146 14.74 -12.16 16.39
C HIS A 146 14.04 -12.21 15.02
N VAL A 147 13.25 -11.20 14.66
CA VAL A 147 12.60 -11.06 13.34
C VAL A 147 13.63 -10.95 12.21
N VAL A 148 14.92 -10.71 12.51
CA VAL A 148 16.02 -10.79 11.53
C VAL A 148 16.07 -12.15 10.80
N LYS A 149 15.58 -13.25 11.41
CA LYS A 149 15.49 -14.57 10.75
C LYS A 149 14.31 -14.71 9.78
N ASP A 150 13.36 -13.78 9.79
CA ASP A 150 12.19 -13.86 8.92
C ASP A 150 12.63 -13.78 7.45
N ALA A 151 12.20 -14.74 6.64
CA ALA A 151 12.60 -14.85 5.24
C ALA A 151 12.17 -13.66 4.38
N THR A 152 11.10 -12.96 4.76
CA THR A 152 10.51 -11.87 3.96
C THR A 152 10.86 -10.49 4.48
N ARG A 153 11.02 -10.33 5.80
CA ARG A 153 11.15 -9.02 6.47
C ARG A 153 12.49 -8.84 7.17
N GLY A 154 13.19 -9.94 7.48
CA GLY A 154 14.43 -9.95 8.25
C GLY A 154 15.55 -9.15 7.56
N ALA A 155 15.74 -9.39 6.26
CA ALA A 155 16.71 -8.65 5.43
C ALA A 155 16.55 -7.12 5.53
N THR A 156 15.31 -6.61 5.59
CA THR A 156 15.07 -5.17 5.69
C THR A 156 15.47 -4.61 7.05
N LEU A 157 15.17 -5.33 8.14
CA LEU A 157 15.63 -4.94 9.49
C LEU A 157 17.16 -4.90 9.54
N GLU A 158 17.82 -5.93 9.03
CA GLU A 158 19.27 -6.05 9.02
C GLU A 158 19.95 -4.90 8.26
N VAL A 159 19.42 -4.57 7.08
CA VAL A 159 19.93 -3.49 6.22
C VAL A 159 19.74 -2.13 6.86
N VAL A 160 18.59 -1.87 7.47
CA VAL A 160 18.34 -0.61 8.17
C VAL A 160 19.36 -0.41 9.29
N VAL A 161 19.58 -1.43 10.13
CA VAL A 161 20.54 -1.34 11.23
C VAL A 161 21.95 -1.09 10.68
N SER A 162 22.35 -1.84 9.66
CA SER A 162 23.66 -1.70 9.00
C SER A 162 23.84 -0.30 8.39
N ARG A 163 22.79 0.26 7.78
CA ARG A 163 22.76 1.65 7.28
C ARG A 163 22.93 2.67 8.40
N MET A 164 22.25 2.49 9.53
CA MET A 164 22.40 3.40 10.67
C MET A 164 23.82 3.34 11.26
N LYS A 165 24.46 2.16 11.30
CA LYS A 165 25.88 2.03 11.65
C LYS A 165 26.79 2.77 10.68
N ALA A 166 26.55 2.65 9.37
CA ALA A 166 27.33 3.37 8.35
C ALA A 166 27.17 4.90 8.47
N VAL A 167 25.95 5.39 8.70
CA VAL A 167 25.68 6.82 8.95
C VAL A 167 26.40 7.30 10.22
N HIS A 168 26.39 6.48 11.28
CA HIS A 168 27.13 6.79 12.50
C HIS A 168 28.65 6.88 12.24
N ALA A 169 29.25 5.89 11.58
CA ALA A 169 30.67 5.88 11.25
C ALA A 169 31.08 7.10 10.42
N TYR A 170 30.28 7.45 9.40
CA TYR A 170 30.51 8.65 8.59
C TYR A 170 30.46 9.95 9.41
N ARG A 171 29.49 10.06 10.33
CA ARG A 171 29.36 11.21 11.22
C ARG A 171 30.56 11.35 12.14
N THR A 172 30.99 10.26 12.77
CA THR A 172 32.15 10.23 13.66
C THR A 172 33.42 10.65 12.91
N ALA A 173 33.58 10.21 11.66
CA ALA A 173 34.70 10.61 10.82
C ALA A 173 34.70 12.10 10.45
N GLN A 174 33.52 12.71 10.22
CA GLN A 174 33.42 14.13 9.89
C GLN A 174 33.53 15.07 11.08
N ASN A 175 33.01 14.69 12.26
CA ASN A 175 33.01 15.52 13.46
C ASN A 175 33.51 14.76 14.71
N PRO A 176 34.82 14.42 14.77
CA PRO A 176 35.37 13.63 15.88
C PRO A 176 35.20 14.31 17.24
N GLU A 177 35.25 15.65 17.25
CA GLU A 177 35.18 16.47 18.47
C GLU A 177 33.81 16.46 19.17
N THR A 178 32.74 16.08 18.45
CA THR A 178 31.39 16.10 19.05
C THR A 178 31.17 14.98 20.07
N GLY A 179 31.92 13.87 19.98
CA GLY A 179 31.76 12.72 20.88
C GLY A 179 30.37 12.07 20.88
N LEU A 180 29.50 12.45 19.93
CA LEU A 180 28.10 12.02 19.88
C LEU A 180 27.99 10.68 19.13
N SER A 181 27.97 9.58 19.89
CA SER A 181 27.74 8.23 19.33
C SER A 181 26.24 7.89 19.24
N MET A 182 25.90 7.03 18.29
CA MET A 182 24.55 6.46 18.18
C MET A 182 24.49 5.17 18.99
N ARG A 183 23.56 5.10 19.94
CA ARG A 183 23.36 3.93 20.78
C ARG A 183 22.29 3.00 20.22
N PHE A 184 22.59 1.70 20.16
CA PHE A 184 21.65 0.64 19.80
C PHE A 184 21.17 -0.12 21.04
N VAL A 185 19.86 -0.30 21.17
CA VAL A 185 19.26 -1.16 22.20
C VAL A 185 18.32 -2.14 21.51
N ALA A 186 18.68 -3.42 21.52
CA ALA A 186 17.92 -4.48 20.87
C ALA A 186 17.34 -5.45 21.90
N VAL A 187 16.08 -5.81 21.75
CA VAL A 187 15.36 -6.59 22.74
C VAL A 187 14.48 -7.64 22.06
N SER A 188 14.37 -8.84 22.64
CA SER A 188 13.53 -9.92 22.08
C SER A 188 13.17 -10.96 23.14
N ALA A 189 12.12 -11.74 22.85
CA ALA A 189 11.69 -12.86 23.68
C ALA A 189 12.59 -14.10 23.62
N THR A 190 13.18 -14.38 22.45
CA THR A 190 13.86 -15.64 22.17
C THR A 190 15.08 -15.37 21.30
N ILE A 191 16.27 -15.36 21.89
CA ILE A 191 17.55 -15.22 21.19
C ILE A 191 18.54 -16.26 21.76
N PRO A 192 18.63 -17.47 21.19
CA PRO A 192 19.55 -18.49 21.74
C PRO A 192 21.03 -18.11 21.57
N ASN A 193 21.33 -17.31 20.56
CA ASN A 193 22.65 -16.79 20.24
C ASN A 193 22.75 -15.28 20.49
N THR A 194 22.42 -14.83 21.71
CA THR A 194 22.45 -13.40 22.10
C THR A 194 23.82 -12.76 21.87
N SER A 195 24.91 -13.50 22.10
CA SER A 195 26.27 -13.06 21.80
C SER A 195 26.46 -12.64 20.34
N ASP A 196 25.82 -13.31 19.38
CA ASP A 196 26.01 -13.01 17.96
C ASP A 196 25.32 -11.71 17.56
N ILE A 197 24.16 -11.42 18.17
CA ILE A 197 23.47 -10.15 18.01
C ILE A 197 24.29 -9.03 18.67
N ALA A 198 24.93 -9.31 19.80
CA ALA A 198 25.82 -8.38 20.47
C ALA A 198 27.10 -8.10 19.64
N ASP A 199 27.67 -9.12 19.01
CA ASP A 199 28.79 -9.00 18.07
C ASP A 199 28.37 -8.16 16.85
N TRP A 200 27.15 -8.36 16.34
CA TRP A 200 26.62 -7.59 15.22
C TRP A 200 26.40 -6.10 15.55
N LEU A 201 25.91 -5.81 16.76
CA LEU A 201 25.74 -4.44 17.26
C LEU A 201 27.00 -3.87 17.93
N SER A 202 28.17 -4.43 17.63
CA SER A 202 29.46 -3.89 18.06
C SER A 202 29.72 -2.49 17.50
N ASP A 203 30.45 -1.71 18.29
CA ASP A 203 31.01 -0.40 17.96
C ASP A 203 32.51 -0.34 18.30
N ASP A 204 33.12 0.85 18.22
CA ASP A 204 34.54 1.06 18.51
C ASP A 204 34.94 0.66 19.96
N SER A 205 33.97 0.57 20.87
CA SER A 205 34.18 0.14 22.27
C SER A 205 34.11 -1.38 22.46
N GLY A 206 33.79 -2.13 21.40
CA GLY A 206 33.71 -3.59 21.37
C GLY A 206 32.28 -4.10 21.16
N PRO A 207 32.03 -5.40 21.46
CA PRO A 207 30.69 -6.00 21.39
C PRO A 207 29.72 -5.32 22.35
N ALA A 208 28.43 -5.32 21.98
CA ALA A 208 27.39 -4.80 22.86
C ALA A 208 27.32 -5.58 24.19
N THR A 209 26.99 -4.89 25.28
CA THR A 209 26.66 -5.58 26.53
C THR A 209 25.36 -6.36 26.32
N TYR A 210 25.28 -7.60 26.82
CA TYR A 210 24.07 -8.38 26.67
C TYR A 210 23.58 -9.01 27.96
N LEU A 211 22.26 -9.17 28.04
CA LEU A 211 21.54 -9.85 29.11
C LEU A 211 20.80 -11.04 28.51
N ASP A 212 21.15 -12.24 28.96
CA ASP A 212 20.44 -13.46 28.59
C ASP A 212 19.64 -14.00 29.78
N MET A 213 18.33 -14.00 29.64
CA MET A 213 17.37 -14.50 30.62
C MET A 213 16.50 -15.55 29.96
N ASP A 214 16.69 -16.79 30.40
CA ASP A 214 15.91 -17.93 29.90
C ASP A 214 14.43 -17.86 30.34
N GLU A 215 13.62 -18.82 29.88
CA GLU A 215 12.19 -18.94 30.23
C GLU A 215 11.96 -19.09 31.75
N SER A 216 12.96 -19.49 32.53
CA SER A 216 12.82 -19.61 33.98
C SER A 216 12.57 -18.26 34.66
N TYR A 217 13.00 -17.15 34.06
CA TYR A 217 12.77 -15.79 34.57
C TYR A 217 11.43 -15.19 34.16
N ARG A 218 10.57 -15.93 33.45
CA ARG A 218 9.21 -15.47 33.12
C ARG A 218 8.41 -15.26 34.42
N PRO A 219 7.81 -14.06 34.63
CA PRO A 219 7.07 -13.78 35.88
C PRO A 219 5.90 -14.74 36.13
N VAL A 220 5.25 -15.22 35.07
CA VAL A 220 4.19 -16.23 35.12
C VAL A 220 4.71 -17.49 34.44
N LYS A 221 4.83 -18.59 35.18
CA LYS A 221 5.39 -19.84 34.64
C LYS A 221 4.47 -20.39 33.55
N LEU A 222 5.02 -20.60 32.36
CA LEU A 222 4.27 -21.13 31.22
C LEU A 222 4.48 -22.63 31.08
N ARG A 223 3.41 -23.41 31.24
CA ARG A 223 3.37 -24.82 30.86
C ARG A 223 3.18 -24.93 29.35
N LYS A 224 4.17 -25.51 28.68
CA LYS A 224 4.21 -25.68 27.22
C LYS A 224 3.79 -27.11 26.84
N VAL A 225 2.73 -27.27 26.05
CA VAL A 225 2.19 -28.60 25.67
C VAL A 225 2.01 -28.69 24.16
N VAL A 226 2.60 -29.72 23.53
CA VAL A 226 2.38 -30.03 22.11
C VAL A 226 1.65 -31.36 21.98
N LEU A 227 0.46 -31.31 21.38
CA LEU A 227 -0.40 -32.47 21.17
C LEU A 227 -0.40 -32.86 19.69
N GLY A 228 0.08 -34.07 19.40
CA GLY A 228 0.07 -34.67 18.08
C GLY A 228 -1.21 -35.49 17.85
N PHE A 229 -1.93 -35.20 16.77
CA PHE A 229 -3.11 -35.94 16.35
C PHE A 229 -2.83 -36.73 15.08
N PRO A 230 -3.21 -38.02 15.00
CA PRO A 230 -2.94 -38.83 13.82
C PRO A 230 -3.80 -38.35 12.64
N PRO A 231 -3.21 -38.00 11.49
CA PRO A 231 -3.98 -37.68 10.29
C PRO A 231 -4.55 -38.96 9.68
N THR A 232 -5.74 -38.88 9.08
CA THR A 232 -6.26 -39.99 8.27
C THR A 232 -5.55 -40.04 6.90
N PRO A 233 -5.45 -41.21 6.24
CA PRO A 233 -4.85 -41.31 4.91
C PRO A 233 -5.55 -40.37 3.91
N ASN A 234 -4.77 -39.63 3.10
CA ASN A 234 -5.26 -38.64 2.12
C ASN A 234 -6.13 -37.50 2.72
N GLN A 235 -5.99 -37.22 4.02
CA GLN A 235 -6.69 -36.11 4.66
C GLN A 235 -6.10 -34.77 4.22
N THR A 236 -6.96 -33.87 3.76
CA THR A 236 -6.58 -32.48 3.48
C THR A 236 -6.40 -31.69 4.78
N GLU A 237 -5.59 -30.64 4.77
CA GLU A 237 -5.39 -29.76 5.94
C GLU A 237 -6.70 -29.21 6.49
N PHE A 238 -7.66 -28.90 5.60
CA PHE A 238 -8.99 -28.44 6.00
C PHE A 238 -9.76 -29.49 6.81
N LYS A 239 -9.72 -30.77 6.38
CA LYS A 239 -10.37 -31.86 7.12
C LYS A 239 -9.69 -32.12 8.45
N PHE A 240 -8.36 -31.99 8.50
CA PHE A 240 -7.61 -32.09 9.76
C PHE A 240 -8.00 -30.98 10.73
N ASP A 241 -8.04 -29.72 10.27
CA ASP A 241 -8.47 -28.57 11.08
C ASP A 241 -9.90 -28.73 11.65
N LEU A 242 -10.81 -29.31 10.86
CA LEU A 242 -12.19 -29.57 11.30
C LEU A 242 -12.27 -30.65 12.39
N LEU A 243 -11.45 -31.70 12.29
CA LEU A 243 -11.36 -32.76 13.31
C LEU A 243 -10.98 -32.17 14.68
N LEU A 244 -10.11 -31.16 14.71
CA LEU A 244 -9.66 -30.54 15.96
C LEU A 244 -10.79 -29.79 16.69
N ASN A 245 -11.85 -29.34 16.00
CA ASN A 245 -13.01 -28.70 16.64
C ASN A 245 -13.60 -29.58 17.75
N TYR A 246 -13.77 -30.87 17.47
CA TYR A 246 -14.36 -31.85 18.40
C TYR A 246 -13.44 -32.24 19.56
N LYS A 247 -12.20 -31.76 19.55
CA LYS A 247 -11.25 -31.96 20.66
C LYS A 247 -11.21 -30.76 21.61
N MET A 248 -11.78 -29.62 21.23
CA MET A 248 -11.68 -28.35 21.98
C MET A 248 -12.21 -28.46 23.40
N ALA A 249 -13.38 -29.09 23.60
CA ALA A 249 -13.99 -29.23 24.92
C ALA A 249 -13.04 -29.93 25.91
N ASN A 250 -12.45 -31.06 25.51
CA ASN A 250 -11.51 -31.80 26.34
C ASN A 250 -10.23 -31.02 26.63
N ILE A 251 -9.68 -30.31 25.63
CA ILE A 251 -8.47 -29.50 25.82
C ILE A 251 -8.73 -28.36 26.82
N ILE A 252 -9.82 -27.62 26.65
CA ILE A 252 -10.16 -26.52 27.55
C ILE A 252 -10.39 -27.06 28.96
N GLN A 253 -11.19 -28.12 29.11
CA GLN A 253 -11.45 -28.73 30.42
C GLN A 253 -10.17 -29.21 31.12
N THR A 254 -9.18 -29.72 30.37
CA THR A 254 -7.93 -30.27 30.94
C THR A 254 -6.94 -29.20 31.35
N TYR A 255 -6.88 -28.07 30.64
CA TYR A 255 -5.76 -27.11 30.75
C TYR A 255 -6.17 -25.68 31.14
N SER A 256 -7.47 -25.37 31.25
CA SER A 256 -7.91 -23.99 31.55
C SER A 256 -7.92 -23.66 33.03
N ASP A 257 -7.93 -24.65 33.92
CA ASP A 257 -8.14 -24.45 35.36
C ASP A 257 -9.37 -23.58 35.70
N GLN A 258 -10.43 -23.67 34.87
CA GLN A 258 -11.65 -22.83 34.95
C GLN A 258 -11.40 -21.32 34.76
N LYS A 259 -10.26 -20.95 34.16
CA LYS A 259 -9.89 -19.58 33.83
C LYS A 259 -10.06 -19.28 32.32
N PRO A 260 -9.99 -17.99 31.90
CA PRO A 260 -10.22 -17.62 30.52
C PRO A 260 -9.26 -18.29 29.52
N ALA A 261 -9.82 -18.78 28.41
CA ALA A 261 -9.12 -19.47 27.34
C ALA A 261 -9.22 -18.72 26.00
N LEU A 262 -8.07 -18.48 25.37
CA LEU A 262 -7.95 -17.86 24.05
C LEU A 262 -7.53 -18.91 23.02
N VAL A 263 -8.34 -19.14 22.01
CA VAL A 263 -8.11 -20.17 20.99
C VAL A 263 -7.86 -19.53 19.62
N PHE A 264 -6.67 -19.73 19.07
CA PHE A 264 -6.29 -19.27 17.73
C PHE A 264 -6.65 -20.29 16.66
N CYS A 265 -7.40 -19.86 15.64
CA CYS A 265 -7.78 -20.66 14.48
C CYS A 265 -7.24 -20.06 13.16
N SER A 266 -7.11 -20.94 12.16
CA SER A 266 -6.55 -20.63 10.83
C SER A 266 -7.42 -19.74 9.94
N THR A 267 -8.75 -19.78 10.08
CA THR A 267 -9.68 -19.07 9.17
C THR A 267 -10.87 -18.44 9.89
N ARG A 268 -11.44 -17.37 9.32
CA ARG A 268 -12.62 -16.68 9.86
C ARG A 268 -13.82 -17.62 10.05
N LYS A 269 -14.08 -18.47 9.05
CA LYS A 269 -15.12 -19.51 9.14
C LYS A 269 -14.79 -20.58 10.18
N GLY A 270 -13.52 -20.98 10.28
CA GLY A 270 -13.04 -21.94 11.28
C GLY A 270 -13.25 -21.46 12.71
N VAL A 271 -13.01 -20.16 12.98
CA VAL A 271 -13.31 -19.54 14.28
C VAL A 271 -14.80 -19.69 14.64
N GLN A 272 -15.71 -19.30 13.74
CA GLN A 272 -17.15 -19.40 13.97
C GLN A 272 -17.61 -20.85 14.18
N GLN A 273 -17.09 -21.78 13.36
CA GLN A 273 -17.43 -23.20 13.44
C GLN A 273 -16.93 -23.81 14.76
N ALA A 274 -15.69 -23.54 15.16
CA ALA A 274 -15.12 -24.06 16.40
C ALA A 274 -15.88 -23.53 17.63
N ALA A 275 -16.23 -22.24 17.65
CA ALA A 275 -17.06 -21.63 18.70
C ALA A 275 -18.44 -22.30 18.79
N THR A 276 -19.09 -22.54 17.64
CA THR A 276 -20.41 -23.19 17.59
C THR A 276 -20.37 -24.64 18.08
N VAL A 277 -19.32 -25.39 17.73
CA VAL A 277 -19.13 -26.78 18.21
C VAL A 277 -18.90 -26.77 19.72
N LEU A 278 -18.01 -25.92 20.23
CA LEU A 278 -17.75 -25.85 21.67
C LEU A 278 -19.00 -25.48 22.47
N ALA A 279 -19.80 -24.52 22.01
CA ALA A 279 -21.03 -24.11 22.70
C ALA A 279 -22.07 -25.24 22.82
N LYS A 280 -22.04 -26.23 21.91
CA LYS A 280 -22.90 -27.42 22.00
C LYS A 280 -22.34 -28.43 23.00
N ASP A 281 -21.04 -28.69 22.94
CA ASP A 281 -20.37 -29.78 23.65
C ASP A 281 -19.96 -29.43 25.08
N ALA A 282 -19.79 -28.14 25.39
CA ALA A 282 -19.40 -27.65 26.70
C ALA A 282 -20.52 -26.84 27.39
N ARG A 283 -20.54 -26.91 28.73
CA ARG A 283 -21.35 -26.05 29.58
C ARG A 283 -20.44 -25.45 30.64
N PHE A 284 -20.35 -24.12 30.67
CA PHE A 284 -19.57 -23.40 31.67
C PHE A 284 -20.44 -23.15 32.90
N MET A 285 -19.89 -23.40 34.09
CA MET A 285 -20.56 -23.02 35.34
C MET A 285 -20.43 -21.51 35.51
N MET A 286 -21.55 -20.80 35.51
CA MET A 286 -21.60 -19.33 35.58
C MET A 286 -22.65 -18.90 36.59
N SER A 287 -22.32 -17.92 37.43
CA SER A 287 -23.29 -17.34 38.37
C SER A 287 -24.41 -16.61 37.61
N ILE A 288 -25.50 -16.31 38.32
CA ILE A 288 -26.63 -15.58 37.73
C ILE A 288 -26.19 -14.18 37.32
N GLU A 289 -25.40 -13.50 38.15
CA GLU A 289 -24.86 -12.17 37.86
C GLU A 289 -23.94 -12.20 36.63
N HIS A 290 -23.12 -13.25 36.51
CA HIS A 290 -22.22 -13.43 35.38
C HIS A 290 -23.00 -13.59 34.06
N LYS A 291 -24.06 -14.42 34.07
CA LYS A 291 -24.97 -14.57 32.92
C LYS A 291 -25.68 -13.27 32.58
N GLN A 292 -26.08 -12.47 33.57
CA GLN A 292 -26.68 -11.16 33.33
C GLN A 292 -25.71 -10.18 32.65
N ARG A 293 -24.44 -10.14 33.07
CA ARG A 293 -23.41 -9.32 32.42
C ARG A 293 -23.19 -9.73 30.96
N LEU A 294 -23.08 -11.04 30.69
CA LEU A 294 -22.98 -11.55 29.32
C LEU A 294 -24.22 -11.25 28.48
N THR A 295 -25.41 -11.31 29.07
CA THR A 295 -26.66 -10.95 28.38
C THR A 295 -26.68 -9.46 28.02
N LYS A 296 -26.12 -8.59 28.88
CA LYS A 296 -25.97 -7.16 28.59
C LYS A 296 -25.05 -6.93 27.39
N TYR A 297 -23.89 -7.60 27.33
CA TYR A 297 -23.02 -7.54 26.14
C TYR A 297 -23.75 -8.06 24.90
N ALA A 298 -24.41 -9.22 25.00
CA ALA A 298 -25.14 -9.86 23.92
C ALA A 298 -26.23 -8.96 23.31
N ASN A 299 -26.95 -8.19 24.14
CA ASN A 299 -27.99 -7.26 23.67
C ASN A 299 -27.44 -6.08 22.84
N SER A 300 -26.16 -5.76 22.97
CA SER A 300 -25.48 -4.70 22.19
C SER A 300 -24.78 -5.20 20.94
N ILE A 301 -24.71 -6.53 20.74
CA ILE A 301 -24.04 -7.15 19.59
C ILE A 301 -24.98 -7.18 18.38
N LEU A 302 -24.44 -6.78 17.22
CA LEU A 302 -25.17 -6.74 15.95
C LEU A 302 -25.25 -8.11 15.28
N ASP A 303 -24.17 -8.90 15.32
CA ASP A 303 -24.16 -10.26 14.75
C ASP A 303 -25.02 -11.24 15.58
N SER A 304 -26.08 -11.74 14.96
CA SER A 304 -27.04 -12.64 15.63
C SER A 304 -26.40 -13.94 16.13
N LYS A 305 -25.46 -14.52 15.39
CA LYS A 305 -24.79 -15.77 15.80
C LYS A 305 -23.82 -15.52 16.94
N LEU A 306 -23.11 -14.39 16.90
CA LEU A 306 -22.20 -14.01 17.99
C LEU A 306 -22.98 -13.78 19.28
N ARG A 307 -24.10 -13.05 19.20
CA ARG A 307 -25.01 -12.81 20.33
C ARG A 307 -25.43 -14.11 21.01
N ASP A 308 -25.88 -15.10 20.24
CA ASP A 308 -26.37 -16.37 20.78
C ASP A 308 -25.26 -17.17 21.49
N LEU A 309 -24.01 -17.08 21.00
CA LEU A 309 -22.86 -17.76 21.60
C LEU A 309 -22.36 -17.06 22.88
N VAL A 310 -22.37 -15.73 22.92
CA VAL A 310 -21.87 -14.94 24.06
C VAL A 310 -22.65 -15.24 25.34
N VAL A 311 -23.97 -15.43 25.23
CA VAL A 311 -24.83 -15.84 26.37
C VAL A 311 -24.41 -17.20 26.94
N LEU A 312 -23.81 -18.06 26.12
CA LEU A 312 -23.29 -19.37 26.51
C LEU A 312 -21.82 -19.31 27.01
N GLY A 313 -21.23 -18.12 27.10
CA GLY A 313 -19.84 -17.94 27.54
C GLY A 313 -18.79 -18.20 26.45
N VAL A 314 -19.19 -18.25 25.17
CA VAL A 314 -18.28 -18.47 24.04
C VAL A 314 -18.37 -17.28 23.07
N GLY A 315 -17.24 -16.68 22.70
CA GLY A 315 -17.20 -15.61 21.71
C GLY A 315 -16.26 -15.92 20.56
N TYR A 316 -16.37 -15.13 19.49
CA TYR A 316 -15.41 -15.17 18.40
C TYR A 316 -14.98 -13.79 17.91
N HIS A 317 -13.74 -13.69 17.43
CA HIS A 317 -13.13 -12.45 16.94
C HIS A 317 -12.36 -12.67 15.63
N HIS A 318 -12.70 -11.91 14.58
CA HIS A 318 -11.93 -11.86 13.34
C HIS A 318 -12.19 -10.57 12.57
N ALA A 319 -11.34 -10.25 11.58
CA ALA A 319 -11.41 -9.01 10.79
C ALA A 319 -12.69 -8.83 9.92
N GLY A 320 -13.63 -9.78 9.99
CA GLY A 320 -14.92 -9.71 9.30
C GLY A 320 -16.10 -9.46 10.24
N VAL A 321 -15.86 -9.42 11.55
CA VAL A 321 -16.84 -8.98 12.57
C VAL A 321 -16.84 -7.46 12.58
N ASP A 322 -18.00 -6.86 12.80
CA ASP A 322 -18.14 -5.40 12.90
C ASP A 322 -17.17 -4.82 13.95
N LEU A 323 -16.68 -3.61 13.72
CA LEU A 323 -15.72 -2.99 14.64
C LEU A 323 -16.33 -2.76 16.03
N SER A 324 -17.61 -2.43 16.11
CA SER A 324 -18.32 -2.24 17.39
C SER A 324 -18.41 -3.55 18.18
N ASP A 325 -18.84 -4.63 17.51
CA ASP A 325 -18.91 -5.97 18.09
C ASP A 325 -17.53 -6.46 18.56
N ARG A 326 -16.47 -6.20 17.78
CA ARG A 326 -15.09 -6.58 18.18
C ARG A 326 -14.67 -5.94 19.50
N LYS A 327 -14.92 -4.64 19.67
CA LYS A 327 -14.61 -3.91 20.91
C LYS A 327 -15.37 -4.47 22.11
N LEU A 328 -16.64 -4.80 21.94
CA LEU A 328 -17.46 -5.39 23.00
C LEU A 328 -16.93 -6.77 23.44
N ILE A 329 -16.53 -7.61 22.49
CA ILE A 329 -15.95 -8.94 22.79
C ILE A 329 -14.58 -8.81 23.47
N GLU A 330 -13.73 -7.89 23.00
CA GLU A 330 -12.44 -7.60 23.64
C GLU A 330 -12.64 -7.12 25.09
N GLU A 331 -13.61 -6.23 25.33
CA GLU A 331 -13.95 -5.75 26.67
C GLU A 331 -14.48 -6.88 27.56
N ALA A 332 -15.44 -7.67 27.09
CA ALA A 332 -16.00 -8.79 27.84
C ALA A 332 -14.93 -9.83 28.23
N PHE A 333 -13.97 -10.11 27.34
CA PHE A 333 -12.84 -10.99 27.66
C PHE A 333 -11.85 -10.35 28.63
N THR A 334 -11.57 -9.06 28.49
CA THR A 334 -10.66 -8.31 29.37
C THR A 334 -11.17 -8.25 30.81
N GLN A 335 -12.48 -8.13 31.00
CA GLN A 335 -13.12 -8.16 32.32
C GLN A 335 -13.22 -9.57 32.93
N GLY A 336 -12.83 -10.62 32.20
CA GLY A 336 -12.98 -12.02 32.62
C GLY A 336 -14.41 -12.53 32.53
N ASP A 337 -15.33 -11.77 31.93
CA ASP A 337 -16.73 -12.16 31.78
C ASP A 337 -16.91 -13.21 30.67
N LEU A 338 -16.01 -13.29 29.70
CA LEU A 338 -16.08 -14.29 28.63
C LEU A 338 -15.08 -15.44 28.88
N PRO A 339 -15.54 -16.65 29.23
CA PRO A 339 -14.66 -17.80 29.48
C PRO A 339 -13.81 -18.22 28.29
N VAL A 340 -14.39 -18.28 27.09
CA VAL A 340 -13.68 -18.78 25.90
C VAL A 340 -13.84 -17.83 24.73
N LEU A 341 -12.72 -17.41 24.15
CA LEU A 341 -12.68 -16.58 22.96
C LEU A 341 -11.91 -17.29 21.85
N PHE A 342 -12.60 -17.55 20.73
CA PHE A 342 -11.95 -18.00 19.50
C PHE A 342 -11.53 -16.81 18.66
N THR A 343 -10.35 -16.84 18.06
CA THR A 343 -9.85 -15.73 17.26
C THR A 343 -8.96 -16.18 16.12
N THR A 344 -8.83 -15.34 15.10
CA THR A 344 -7.71 -15.46 14.15
C THR A 344 -6.46 -14.78 14.70
N ARG A 345 -5.40 -14.62 13.90
CA ARG A 345 -4.20 -13.81 14.27
C ARG A 345 -4.49 -12.36 14.67
N THR A 346 -5.72 -11.88 14.50
CA THR A 346 -6.17 -10.53 14.89
C THR A 346 -5.92 -10.17 16.35
N LEU A 347 -5.88 -11.14 17.27
CA LEU A 347 -5.57 -10.91 18.69
C LEU A 347 -4.22 -11.50 19.12
N ALA A 348 -3.39 -11.91 18.15
CA ALA A 348 -2.03 -12.38 18.44
C ALA A 348 -1.15 -11.22 18.92
N MET A 349 -1.50 -9.98 18.55
CA MET A 349 -0.76 -8.75 18.86
C MET A 349 -1.70 -7.57 19.12
N GLY A 350 -1.21 -6.53 19.82
CA GLY A 350 -1.89 -5.23 19.92
C GLY A 350 -3.01 -5.10 20.97
N VAL A 351 -3.36 -6.15 21.73
CA VAL A 351 -4.38 -6.06 22.81
C VAL A 351 -3.91 -6.79 24.06
N ASN A 352 -4.09 -6.18 25.24
CA ASN A 352 -3.75 -6.78 26.52
C ASN A 352 -4.92 -7.63 27.05
N LEU A 353 -4.96 -8.90 26.66
CA LEU A 353 -6.00 -9.85 27.09
C LEU A 353 -5.48 -10.78 28.20
N PRO A 354 -6.23 -10.99 29.30
CA PRO A 354 -5.86 -11.88 30.39
C PRO A 354 -6.26 -13.33 30.10
N ALA A 355 -5.52 -14.01 29.22
CA ALA A 355 -5.76 -15.43 28.91
C ALA A 355 -4.86 -16.33 29.76
N HIS A 356 -5.45 -17.23 30.55
CA HIS A 356 -4.71 -18.25 31.29
C HIS A 356 -4.28 -19.40 30.37
N LEU A 357 -5.21 -19.85 29.53
CA LEU A 357 -4.98 -20.89 28.53
C LEU A 357 -4.92 -20.25 27.14
N VAL A 358 -3.85 -20.53 26.40
CA VAL A 358 -3.79 -20.28 24.95
C VAL A 358 -3.77 -21.60 24.21
N VAL A 359 -4.63 -21.74 23.20
CA VAL A 359 -4.64 -22.91 22.31
C VAL A 359 -4.37 -22.46 20.88
N ILE A 360 -3.36 -23.01 20.24
CA ILE A 360 -3.12 -22.87 18.80
C ILE A 360 -3.72 -24.11 18.12
N LYS A 361 -4.90 -23.91 17.50
CA LYS A 361 -5.64 -24.95 16.82
C LYS A 361 -5.16 -25.07 15.38
N SER A 362 -4.46 -26.18 15.12
CA SER A 362 -3.70 -26.43 13.88
C SER A 362 -2.47 -25.53 13.75
N THR A 363 -1.45 -26.03 13.08
CA THR A 363 -0.21 -25.30 12.80
C THR A 363 -0.11 -24.83 11.34
N MET A 364 -1.20 -25.00 10.59
CA MET A 364 -1.36 -24.53 9.22
C MET A 364 -2.33 -23.36 9.17
N GLN A 365 -2.05 -22.40 8.31
CA GLN A 365 -2.86 -21.23 8.05
C GLN A 365 -3.20 -21.08 6.57
N TYR A 366 -4.28 -20.35 6.30
CA TYR A 366 -4.69 -20.03 4.94
C TYR A 366 -4.47 -18.54 4.69
N VAL A 367 -3.39 -18.22 3.97
CA VAL A 367 -3.01 -16.84 3.64
C VAL A 367 -3.09 -16.67 2.14
N SER A 368 -3.81 -15.64 1.70
CA SER A 368 -4.02 -15.29 0.29
C SER A 368 -4.54 -16.39 -0.65
N GLY A 369 -4.85 -17.60 -0.17
CA GLY A 369 -5.33 -18.73 -0.98
C GLY A 369 -4.49 -19.99 -0.84
N SER A 370 -3.27 -19.88 -0.31
CA SER A 370 -2.38 -21.01 -0.03
C SER A 370 -2.57 -21.49 1.41
N CYS A 371 -2.44 -22.80 1.57
CA CYS A 371 -2.24 -23.41 2.87
C CYS A 371 -0.74 -23.45 3.14
N GLU A 372 -0.29 -22.72 4.16
CA GLU A 372 1.11 -22.63 4.55
C GLU A 372 1.23 -22.80 6.06
N GLU A 373 2.43 -23.09 6.54
CA GLU A 373 2.68 -23.21 7.97
C GLU A 373 2.65 -21.82 8.64
N TYR A 374 2.28 -21.75 9.92
CA TYR A 374 2.53 -20.53 10.68
C TYR A 374 4.04 -20.27 10.79
N SER A 375 4.42 -18.99 10.70
CA SER A 375 5.78 -18.61 11.06
C SER A 375 6.01 -18.83 12.55
N GLU A 376 7.26 -19.08 12.92
CA GLU A 376 7.66 -19.26 14.32
C GLU A 376 7.36 -18.01 15.16
N ALA A 377 7.57 -16.83 14.59
CA ALA A 377 7.23 -15.57 15.23
C ALA A 377 5.73 -15.49 15.54
N ASP A 378 4.86 -15.86 14.59
CA ASP A 378 3.41 -15.87 14.80
C ASP A 378 3.02 -16.82 15.94
N LEU A 379 3.60 -18.04 15.98
CA LEU A 379 3.35 -19.02 17.04
C LEU A 379 3.80 -18.50 18.41
N LEU A 380 5.00 -17.93 18.51
CA LEU A 380 5.53 -17.38 19.76
C LEU A 380 4.73 -16.17 20.25
N GLN A 381 4.24 -15.31 19.34
CA GLN A 381 3.36 -14.19 19.70
C GLN A 381 2.00 -14.67 20.23
N MET A 382 1.42 -15.70 19.62
CA MET A 382 0.19 -16.34 20.11
C MET A 382 0.42 -16.95 21.50
N ILE A 383 1.49 -17.74 21.68
CA ILE A 383 1.86 -18.35 22.98
C ILE A 383 2.13 -17.29 24.05
N GLY A 384 2.72 -16.16 23.68
CA GLY A 384 3.00 -15.03 24.56
C GLY A 384 1.75 -14.36 25.15
N ARG A 385 0.54 -14.67 24.66
CA ARG A 385 -0.72 -14.21 25.24
C ARG A 385 -1.11 -14.96 26.51
N ALA A 386 -0.50 -16.11 26.78
CA ALA A 386 -0.77 -16.92 27.96
C ALA A 386 -0.11 -16.34 29.21
N GLY A 387 -0.90 -16.06 30.24
CA GLY A 387 -0.46 -15.65 31.56
C GLY A 387 -0.17 -14.16 31.67
N ARG A 388 -0.75 -13.55 32.70
CA ARG A 388 -0.51 -12.15 33.06
C ARG A 388 -0.19 -12.04 34.56
N PRO A 389 0.89 -11.32 34.96
CA PRO A 389 1.32 -11.26 36.36
C PRO A 389 0.23 -10.78 37.34
N GLN A 390 -0.71 -9.96 36.87
CA GLN A 390 -1.81 -9.42 37.67
C GLN A 390 -2.95 -10.44 37.92
N PHE A 391 -3.01 -11.52 37.13
CA PHE A 391 -4.14 -12.46 37.10
C PHE A 391 -3.74 -13.92 37.36
N ASP A 392 -2.48 -14.27 37.07
CA ASP A 392 -2.00 -15.66 37.04
C ASP A 392 -0.63 -15.82 37.71
N THR A 393 -0.46 -16.96 38.39
CA THR A 393 0.84 -17.46 38.88
C THR A 393 1.46 -18.46 37.91
N SER A 394 0.62 -19.19 37.17
CA SER A 394 0.99 -20.08 36.07
C SER A 394 -0.01 -19.92 34.92
N ALA A 395 0.41 -20.32 33.72
CA ALA A 395 -0.43 -20.32 32.53
C ALA A 395 -0.08 -21.53 31.65
N THR A 396 -0.98 -21.90 30.72
CA THR A 396 -0.75 -23.03 29.82
C THR A 396 -0.88 -22.61 28.36
N ALA A 397 0.06 -23.04 27.52
CA ALA A 397 -0.01 -22.92 26.07
C ALA A 397 -0.03 -24.30 25.42
N VAL A 398 -1.04 -24.56 24.60
CA VAL A 398 -1.25 -25.84 23.91
C VAL A 398 -1.16 -25.64 22.40
N ILE A 399 -0.24 -26.35 21.74
CA ILE A 399 -0.19 -26.45 20.27
C ILE A 399 -0.82 -27.77 19.84
N MET A 400 -1.78 -27.71 18.92
CA MET A 400 -2.39 -28.88 18.32
C MET A 400 -1.88 -29.05 16.89
N THR A 401 -1.18 -30.15 16.65
CA THR A 401 -0.51 -30.41 15.37
C THR A 401 -0.63 -31.89 14.99
N LYS A 402 -0.09 -32.27 13.83
CA LYS A 402 -0.06 -33.67 13.41
C LYS A 402 0.98 -34.44 14.22
N THR A 403 0.78 -35.75 14.37
CA THR A 403 1.76 -36.60 15.07
C THR A 403 3.17 -36.47 14.48
N GLN A 404 3.30 -36.32 13.16
CA GLN A 404 4.60 -36.21 12.47
C GLN A 404 5.35 -34.91 12.77
N THR A 405 4.63 -33.81 13.05
CA THR A 405 5.21 -32.48 13.26
C THR A 405 5.32 -32.12 14.75
N LYS A 406 4.92 -33.02 15.65
CA LYS A 406 4.95 -32.80 17.11
C LYS A 406 6.35 -32.41 17.61
N ASP A 407 7.38 -33.15 17.20
CA ASP A 407 8.75 -32.92 17.68
C ASP A 407 9.32 -31.59 17.19
N LYS A 408 8.94 -31.17 15.97
CA LYS A 408 9.30 -29.85 15.43
C LYS A 408 8.80 -28.74 16.34
N TYR A 409 7.51 -28.72 16.67
CA TYR A 409 6.95 -27.67 17.53
C TYR A 409 7.37 -27.79 18.98
N MET A 410 7.73 -28.99 19.45
CA MET A 410 8.31 -29.16 20.78
C MET A 410 9.69 -28.50 20.88
N LYS A 411 10.53 -28.62 19.84
CA LYS A 411 11.80 -27.88 19.74
C LYS A 411 11.60 -26.37 19.67
N LEU A 412 10.62 -25.91 18.87
CA LEU A 412 10.26 -24.49 18.78
C LEU A 412 9.83 -23.92 20.14
N MET A 413 8.96 -24.62 20.87
CA MET A 413 8.48 -24.19 22.18
C MET A 413 9.61 -24.07 23.21
N ASN A 414 10.65 -24.89 23.07
CA ASN A 414 11.83 -24.84 23.94
C ASN A 414 12.84 -23.76 23.53
N GLY A 415 12.66 -23.10 22.37
CA GLY A 415 13.49 -21.97 21.95
C GLY A 415 14.94 -22.34 21.68
N VAL A 416 15.21 -23.53 21.15
CA VAL A 416 16.60 -24.03 20.93
C VAL A 416 17.18 -23.57 19.58
N GLU A 417 16.38 -22.96 18.72
CA GLU A 417 16.78 -22.65 17.34
C GLU A 417 17.57 -21.35 17.22
N THR A 418 18.78 -21.47 16.70
CA THR A 418 19.69 -20.35 16.47
C THR A 418 19.12 -19.38 15.43
N ILE A 419 19.29 -18.08 15.66
CA ILE A 419 18.83 -17.04 14.73
C ILE A 419 19.88 -16.88 13.62
N GLU A 420 19.42 -17.02 12.38
CA GLU A 420 20.21 -16.84 11.15
C GLU A 420 19.76 -15.58 10.39
N SER A 421 20.63 -15.03 9.54
CA SER A 421 20.29 -13.94 8.61
C SER A 421 19.55 -14.44 7.37
N SER A 422 18.53 -13.70 6.92
CA SER A 422 17.86 -13.90 5.62
C SER A 422 18.34 -12.95 4.51
N LEU A 423 19.33 -12.09 4.77
CA LEU A 423 19.76 -11.03 3.84
C LEU A 423 20.25 -11.56 2.49
N HIS A 424 20.95 -12.70 2.48
CA HIS A 424 21.48 -13.32 1.26
C HIS A 424 20.41 -13.62 0.18
N SER A 425 19.15 -13.79 0.58
CA SER A 425 18.03 -14.05 -0.34
C SER A 425 17.52 -12.81 -1.09
N HIS A 426 17.83 -11.61 -0.57
CA HIS A 426 17.35 -10.31 -1.08
C HIS A 426 18.48 -9.28 -1.24
N LEU A 427 19.73 -9.76 -1.30
CA LEU A 427 20.93 -8.92 -1.27
C LEU A 427 20.99 -7.95 -2.46
N VAL A 428 20.56 -8.38 -3.65
CA VAL A 428 20.58 -7.59 -4.89
C VAL A 428 19.77 -6.29 -4.76
N GLU A 429 18.58 -6.35 -4.16
CA GLU A 429 17.73 -5.17 -3.98
C GLU A 429 18.31 -4.16 -3.00
N HIS A 430 18.96 -4.68 -1.94
CA HIS A 430 19.56 -3.85 -0.90
C HIS A 430 20.88 -3.21 -1.36
N LEU A 431 21.72 -3.92 -2.10
CA LEU A 431 22.92 -3.35 -2.72
C LEU A 431 22.57 -2.19 -3.66
N ASN A 432 21.59 -2.36 -4.55
CA ASN A 432 21.14 -1.26 -5.42
C ASN A 432 20.67 -0.03 -4.62
N ALA A 433 19.96 -0.25 -3.51
CA ALA A 433 19.50 0.83 -2.66
C ALA A 433 20.67 1.60 -2.01
N GLU A 434 21.66 0.90 -1.48
CA GLU A 434 22.83 1.52 -0.85
C GLU A 434 23.75 2.24 -1.85
N ILE A 435 23.84 1.75 -3.10
CA ILE A 435 24.52 2.43 -4.20
C ILE A 435 23.79 3.74 -4.56
N VAL A 436 22.45 3.70 -4.66
CA VAL A 436 21.63 4.91 -4.91
C VAL A 436 21.77 5.92 -3.78
N LEU A 437 21.88 5.46 -2.54
CA LEU A 437 22.10 6.28 -1.34
C LEU A 437 23.53 6.81 -1.20
N GLN A 438 24.46 6.37 -2.07
CA GLN A 438 25.88 6.72 -2.02
C GLN A 438 26.61 6.24 -0.75
N THR A 439 26.02 5.28 -0.02
CA THR A 439 26.69 4.50 1.03
C THR A 439 27.76 3.61 0.41
N ILE A 440 27.49 3.06 -0.78
CA ILE A 440 28.40 2.23 -1.56
C ILE A 440 28.76 2.99 -2.84
N ARG A 441 30.05 3.24 -3.06
CA ARG A 441 30.56 3.95 -4.25
C ARG A 441 31.55 3.13 -5.07
N ASP A 442 32.05 2.05 -4.49
CA ASP A 442 32.96 1.09 -5.12
C ASP A 442 32.73 -0.30 -4.50
N VAL A 443 33.36 -1.32 -5.08
CA VAL A 443 33.21 -2.70 -4.59
C VAL A 443 33.79 -2.90 -3.19
N ASN A 444 34.84 -2.19 -2.80
CA ASN A 444 35.43 -2.35 -1.47
C ASN A 444 34.47 -1.87 -0.39
N MET A 445 33.83 -0.72 -0.60
CA MET A 445 32.75 -0.23 0.25
C MET A 445 31.57 -1.22 0.31
N ALA A 446 31.27 -1.93 -0.78
CA ALA A 446 30.23 -2.96 -0.77
C ALA A 446 30.60 -4.15 0.13
N LEU A 447 31.87 -4.55 0.13
CA LEU A 447 32.38 -5.62 1.01
C LEU A 447 32.40 -5.17 2.48
N ASP A 448 32.83 -3.93 2.75
CA ASP A 448 32.79 -3.36 4.11
C ASP A 448 31.36 -3.23 4.62
N TRP A 449 30.42 -2.86 3.75
CA TRP A 449 29.01 -2.87 4.07
C TRP A 449 28.52 -4.27 4.44
N ILE A 450 28.89 -5.32 3.69
CA ILE A 450 28.56 -6.72 4.04
C ILE A 450 29.17 -7.11 5.40
N ARG A 451 30.40 -6.69 5.71
CA ARG A 451 31.03 -6.96 7.02
C ARG A 451 30.26 -6.36 8.20
N SER A 452 29.50 -5.30 7.96
CA SER A 452 28.67 -4.65 8.99
C SER A 452 27.35 -5.37 9.29
N THR A 453 26.98 -6.37 8.48
CA THR A 453 25.66 -7.03 8.57
C THR A 453 25.68 -8.28 9.47
N PHE A 454 24.49 -8.75 9.84
CA PHE A 454 24.34 -9.98 10.62
C PHE A 454 24.70 -11.22 9.80
N LEU A 455 24.51 -11.18 8.47
CA LEU A 455 24.94 -12.19 7.52
C LEU A 455 26.44 -12.49 7.65
N TYR A 456 27.29 -11.48 7.83
CA TYR A 456 28.73 -11.71 8.01
C TYR A 456 29.02 -12.51 9.29
N ILE A 457 28.45 -12.11 10.43
CA ILE A 457 28.61 -12.80 11.71
C ILE A 457 28.15 -14.26 11.61
N ARG A 458 26.99 -14.50 10.98
CA ARG A 458 26.43 -15.83 10.86
C ARG A 458 27.12 -16.70 9.82
N ALA A 459 27.59 -16.15 8.71
CA ALA A 459 28.37 -16.88 7.73
C ALA A 459 29.67 -17.44 8.32
N LEU A 460 30.31 -16.72 9.25
CA LEU A 460 31.48 -17.18 9.97
C LEU A 460 31.20 -18.32 10.96
N LYS A 461 29.99 -18.36 11.54
CA LYS A 461 29.60 -19.35 12.57
C LYS A 461 28.87 -20.57 11.99
N ASN A 462 28.13 -20.41 10.90
CA ASN A 462 27.34 -21.46 10.24
C ASN A 462 27.40 -21.35 8.70
N PRO A 463 28.57 -21.58 8.07
CA PRO A 463 28.76 -21.40 6.63
C PRO A 463 27.84 -22.29 5.78
N THR A 464 27.53 -23.50 6.23
CA THR A 464 26.71 -24.47 5.47
C THR A 464 25.27 -24.01 5.27
N HIS A 465 24.71 -23.22 6.19
CA HIS A 465 23.39 -22.63 6.05
C HIS A 465 23.30 -21.71 4.81
N TYR A 466 24.39 -21.02 4.49
CA TYR A 466 24.50 -20.09 3.36
C TYR A 466 25.00 -20.76 2.08
N GLY A 467 25.11 -22.09 2.06
CA GLY A 467 25.63 -22.85 0.92
C GLY A 467 27.16 -22.81 0.80
N PHE A 468 27.88 -22.38 1.84
CA PHE A 468 29.34 -22.40 1.86
C PHE A 468 29.86 -23.73 2.42
N PRO A 469 31.00 -24.25 1.93
CA PRO A 469 31.62 -25.45 2.49
C PRO A 469 31.95 -25.29 3.99
N ALA A 470 31.74 -26.36 4.77
CA ALA A 470 31.93 -26.34 6.22
C ALA A 470 33.39 -26.14 6.69
N ASN A 471 34.35 -26.53 5.86
CA ASN A 471 35.77 -26.58 6.22
C ASN A 471 36.55 -25.32 5.81
N LEU A 472 35.87 -24.23 5.50
CA LEU A 472 36.53 -22.96 5.18
C LEU A 472 36.96 -22.27 6.47
N ASP A 473 38.17 -21.70 6.43
CA ASP A 473 38.63 -20.75 7.44
C ASP A 473 37.97 -19.37 7.21
N ARG A 474 38.28 -18.41 8.09
CA ARG A 474 37.76 -17.04 7.99
C ARG A 474 38.00 -16.42 6.61
N TYR A 475 39.19 -16.59 6.06
CA TYR A 475 39.55 -16.06 4.75
C TYR A 475 38.75 -16.70 3.62
N GLY A 476 38.56 -18.03 3.67
CA GLY A 476 37.71 -18.75 2.70
C GLY A 476 36.25 -18.29 2.74
N ILE A 477 35.69 -18.05 3.94
CA ILE A 477 34.32 -17.54 4.09
C ILE A 477 34.21 -16.10 3.56
N GLU A 478 35.19 -15.24 3.87
CA GLU A 478 35.24 -13.87 3.33
C GLU A 478 35.32 -13.85 1.80
N ALA A 479 36.11 -14.76 1.20
CA ALA A 479 36.18 -14.92 -0.24
C ALA A 479 34.82 -15.35 -0.83
N LYS A 480 34.06 -16.21 -0.15
CA LYS A 480 32.70 -16.60 -0.57
C LYS A 480 31.69 -15.47 -0.45
N LEU A 481 31.78 -14.65 0.59
CA LEU A 481 30.96 -13.43 0.72
C LEU A 481 31.31 -12.41 -0.37
N GLN A 482 32.58 -12.29 -0.73
CA GLN A 482 33.02 -11.45 -1.86
C GLN A 482 32.49 -11.96 -3.20
N GLU A 483 32.55 -13.27 -3.46
CA GLU A 483 31.95 -13.89 -4.64
C GLU A 483 30.44 -13.60 -4.72
N LEU A 484 29.73 -13.76 -3.59
CA LEU A 484 28.31 -13.44 -3.49
C LEU A 484 28.05 -11.96 -3.79
N CYS A 485 28.83 -11.03 -3.25
CA CYS A 485 28.71 -9.59 -3.51
C CYS A 485 28.87 -9.28 -5.00
N LEU A 486 29.97 -9.73 -5.61
CA LEU A 486 30.29 -9.51 -7.02
C LEU A 486 29.23 -10.10 -7.94
N LYS A 487 28.71 -11.30 -7.63
CA LYS A 487 27.61 -11.91 -8.39
C LYS A 487 26.37 -11.03 -8.44
N ASN A 488 25.99 -10.42 -7.30
CA ASN A 488 24.83 -9.53 -7.23
C ASN A 488 25.08 -8.19 -7.94
N LEU A 489 26.28 -7.60 -7.81
CA LEU A 489 26.66 -6.38 -8.53
C LEU A 489 26.66 -6.60 -10.06
N ASN A 490 27.22 -7.71 -10.53
CA ASN A 490 27.19 -8.09 -11.95
C ASN A 490 25.76 -8.30 -12.45
N SER A 491 24.88 -8.84 -11.61
CA SER A 491 23.46 -8.99 -11.96
C SER A 491 22.78 -7.63 -12.15
N LEU A 492 23.04 -6.65 -11.26
CA LEU A 492 22.55 -5.28 -11.40
C LEU A 492 23.08 -4.59 -12.67
N SER A 493 24.36 -4.76 -12.96
CA SER A 493 25.01 -4.16 -14.14
C SER A 493 24.48 -4.78 -15.44
N SER A 494 24.25 -6.10 -15.48
CA SER A 494 23.79 -6.81 -16.68
C SER A 494 22.44 -6.33 -17.23
N ILE A 495 21.59 -5.73 -16.38
CA ILE A 495 20.28 -5.17 -16.77
C ILE A 495 20.27 -3.64 -16.75
N GLY A 496 21.43 -2.99 -16.64
CA GLY A 496 21.59 -1.54 -16.72
C GLY A 496 21.06 -0.78 -15.51
N LEU A 497 21.06 -1.37 -14.31
CA LEU A 497 20.66 -0.66 -13.08
C LEU A 497 21.82 0.09 -12.41
N ILE A 498 23.05 -0.37 -12.64
CA ILE A 498 24.29 0.28 -12.20
C ILE A 498 25.33 0.24 -13.32
N ASP A 499 26.21 1.23 -13.33
CA ASP A 499 27.40 1.28 -14.16
C ASP A 499 28.63 0.98 -13.28
N MET A 500 29.51 0.11 -13.75
CA MET A 500 30.80 -0.19 -13.12
C MET A 500 31.91 0.15 -14.11
N ASP A 501 32.87 0.98 -13.69
CA ASP A 501 34.02 1.34 -14.53
C ASP A 501 35.22 0.39 -14.32
N GLU A 502 36.29 0.60 -15.10
CA GLU A 502 37.52 -0.19 -15.03
C GLU A 502 38.25 -0.06 -13.68
N GLU A 503 37.99 1.03 -12.94
CA GLU A 503 38.54 1.29 -11.60
C GLU A 503 37.66 0.73 -10.48
N ILE A 504 36.62 -0.05 -10.82
CA ILE A 504 35.72 -0.71 -9.86
C ILE A 504 34.84 0.30 -9.10
N ASN A 505 34.72 1.54 -9.60
CA ASN A 505 33.75 2.50 -9.08
C ASN A 505 32.35 2.14 -9.58
N ILE A 506 31.35 2.37 -8.75
CA ILE A 506 29.95 2.00 -9.00
C ILE A 506 29.09 3.26 -9.01
N LYS A 507 28.31 3.45 -10.07
CA LYS A 507 27.34 4.55 -10.19
C LYS A 507 25.93 4.02 -10.46
N PRO A 508 24.89 4.56 -9.81
CA PRO A 508 23.51 4.17 -10.09
C PRO A 508 23.02 4.78 -11.42
N THR A 509 22.26 4.00 -12.20
CA THR A 509 21.52 4.53 -13.37
C THR A 509 20.14 5.06 -12.95
N GLU A 510 19.39 5.66 -13.88
CA GLU A 510 17.98 6.03 -13.62
C GLU A 510 17.13 4.79 -13.29
N GLY A 511 17.39 3.64 -13.93
CA GLY A 511 16.72 2.38 -13.62
C GLY A 511 16.96 1.95 -12.17
N GLY A 512 18.22 1.98 -11.72
CA GLY A 512 18.58 1.68 -10.33
C GLY A 512 17.95 2.65 -9.33
N ARG A 513 17.91 3.96 -9.67
CA ARG A 513 17.23 4.99 -8.87
C ARG A 513 15.73 4.73 -8.73
N LEU A 514 15.06 4.34 -9.81
CA LEU A 514 13.63 4.01 -9.80
C LEU A 514 13.36 2.77 -8.93
N MET A 515 14.16 1.71 -9.11
CA MET A 515 14.06 0.49 -8.32
C MET A 515 14.18 0.78 -6.81
N ALA A 516 15.19 1.56 -6.42
CA ALA A 516 15.42 1.91 -5.02
C ALA A 516 14.30 2.79 -4.45
N ARG A 517 13.92 3.87 -5.17
CA ARG A 517 12.94 4.87 -4.73
C ARG A 517 11.55 4.27 -4.53
N TYR A 518 11.16 3.34 -5.39
CA TYR A 518 9.86 2.70 -5.38
C TYR A 518 9.89 1.29 -4.78
N CYS A 519 11.02 0.86 -4.20
CA CYS A 519 11.23 -0.47 -3.61
C CYS A 519 10.66 -1.60 -4.50
N VAL A 520 11.04 -1.59 -5.77
CA VAL A 520 10.62 -2.59 -6.78
C VAL A 520 11.57 -3.77 -6.73
N ALA A 521 11.05 -4.99 -6.86
CA ALA A 521 11.84 -6.21 -6.86
C ALA A 521 12.77 -6.29 -8.09
N PHE A 522 13.94 -6.90 -7.94
CA PHE A 522 14.92 -7.03 -9.03
C PHE A 522 14.35 -7.82 -10.22
N ASP A 523 13.58 -8.88 -9.95
CA ASP A 523 12.93 -9.68 -11.00
C ASP A 523 11.94 -8.86 -11.83
N THR A 524 11.22 -7.93 -11.19
CA THR A 524 10.28 -7.03 -11.88
C THR A 524 11.06 -6.06 -12.78
N MET A 525 12.15 -5.49 -12.30
CA MET A 525 13.03 -4.64 -13.11
C MET A 525 13.64 -5.40 -14.29
N THR A 526 14.01 -6.67 -14.11
CA THR A 526 14.51 -7.55 -15.17
C THR A 526 13.45 -7.84 -16.24
N GLN A 527 12.16 -7.86 -15.88
CA GLN A 527 11.08 -7.94 -16.85
C GLN A 527 10.89 -6.61 -17.58
N PHE A 528 10.96 -5.49 -16.85
CA PHE A 528 10.77 -4.16 -17.42
C PHE A 528 11.91 -3.74 -18.35
N SER A 529 13.14 -4.18 -18.09
CA SER A 529 14.29 -3.91 -18.97
C SER A 529 14.18 -4.56 -20.35
N LYS A 530 13.29 -5.54 -20.51
CA LYS A 530 12.98 -6.17 -21.81
C LYS A 530 12.00 -5.36 -22.65
N ALA A 531 11.40 -4.30 -22.09
CA ALA A 531 10.53 -3.42 -22.85
C ALA A 531 11.34 -2.63 -23.88
N SER A 532 10.80 -2.56 -25.09
CA SER A 532 11.39 -1.94 -26.28
C SER A 532 10.95 -0.48 -26.49
N GLY A 533 9.94 -0.02 -25.75
CA GLY A 533 9.33 1.30 -25.90
C GLY A 533 8.23 1.36 -26.96
N THR A 534 7.89 0.23 -27.61
CA THR A 534 6.80 0.12 -28.60
C THR A 534 5.55 -0.56 -28.06
N GLU A 535 5.55 -0.92 -26.78
CA GLU A 535 4.47 -1.65 -26.12
C GLU A 535 3.16 -0.84 -26.12
N SER A 536 2.06 -1.50 -26.47
CA SER A 536 0.73 -0.91 -26.36
C SER A 536 0.27 -0.85 -24.90
N LEU A 537 -0.80 -0.09 -24.61
CA LEU A 537 -1.39 -0.07 -23.26
C LEU A 537 -1.80 -1.48 -22.77
N SER A 538 -2.23 -2.36 -23.67
CA SER A 538 -2.55 -3.75 -23.33
C SER A 538 -1.31 -4.51 -22.87
N ASP A 539 -0.20 -4.33 -23.60
CA ASP A 539 1.08 -4.99 -23.29
C ASP A 539 1.66 -4.48 -21.98
N LEU A 540 1.52 -3.17 -21.69
CA LEU A 540 1.93 -2.57 -20.42
C LEU A 540 1.12 -3.12 -19.23
N VAL A 541 -0.20 -3.27 -19.38
CA VAL A 541 -1.04 -3.89 -18.32
C VAL A 541 -0.64 -5.35 -18.11
N GLU A 542 -0.34 -6.08 -19.19
CA GLU A 542 0.15 -7.45 -19.09
C GLU A 542 1.50 -7.54 -18.39
N LEU A 543 2.45 -6.65 -18.75
CA LEU A 543 3.77 -6.56 -18.14
C LEU A 543 3.68 -6.28 -16.64
N VAL A 544 2.88 -5.27 -16.24
CA VAL A 544 2.64 -4.96 -14.82
C VAL A 544 2.01 -6.15 -14.09
N SER A 545 1.08 -6.87 -14.73
CA SER A 545 0.42 -8.02 -14.10
C SER A 545 1.33 -9.22 -13.84
N LYS A 546 2.52 -9.26 -14.45
CA LYS A 546 3.54 -10.30 -14.26
C LYS A 546 4.59 -9.96 -13.17
N SER A 547 4.49 -8.77 -12.58
CA SER A 547 5.43 -8.28 -11.57
C SER A 547 5.45 -9.13 -10.30
N ARG A 548 6.63 -9.28 -9.67
CA ARG A 548 6.84 -10.08 -8.46
C ARG A 548 6.08 -9.54 -7.24
N GLU A 549 5.75 -8.26 -7.24
CA GLU A 549 4.95 -7.57 -6.22
C GLU A 549 3.53 -8.12 -6.08
N PHE A 550 3.05 -8.87 -7.08
CA PHE A 550 1.73 -9.52 -7.08
C PHE A 550 1.81 -11.03 -6.88
N SER A 551 2.98 -11.57 -6.55
CA SER A 551 3.19 -13.01 -6.34
C SER A 551 2.37 -13.59 -5.18
N ASP A 552 2.01 -12.76 -4.19
CA ASP A 552 1.15 -13.15 -3.05
C ASP A 552 -0.32 -13.30 -3.45
N ILE A 553 -0.73 -12.82 -4.63
CA ILE A 553 -2.12 -12.89 -5.09
C ILE A 553 -2.35 -14.23 -5.78
N GLN A 554 -3.26 -15.03 -5.23
CA GLN A 554 -3.59 -16.35 -5.77
C GLN A 554 -4.99 -16.40 -6.36
N LEU A 555 -5.16 -17.17 -7.43
CA LEU A 555 -6.46 -17.45 -8.05
C LEU A 555 -7.23 -18.52 -7.26
N ARG A 556 -8.33 -18.13 -6.62
CA ARG A 556 -9.18 -19.04 -5.83
C ARG A 556 -10.26 -19.67 -6.71
N MET A 557 -10.66 -20.91 -6.40
CA MET A 557 -11.62 -21.65 -7.24
C MET A 557 -13.00 -20.98 -7.31
N ASN A 558 -13.47 -20.43 -6.20
CA ASN A 558 -14.77 -19.77 -6.08
C ASN A 558 -14.85 -18.44 -6.86
N GLU A 559 -13.72 -17.83 -7.19
CA GLU A 559 -13.64 -16.52 -7.86
C GLU A 559 -13.61 -16.64 -9.39
N LYS A 560 -13.29 -17.84 -9.91
CA LYS A 560 -13.14 -18.07 -11.35
C LYS A 560 -14.39 -17.69 -12.14
N ARG A 561 -15.60 -17.94 -11.62
CA ARG A 561 -16.85 -17.59 -12.31
C ARG A 561 -16.93 -16.08 -12.51
N SER A 562 -16.79 -15.30 -11.43
CA SER A 562 -16.89 -13.85 -11.45
C SER A 562 -15.79 -13.20 -12.30
N LEU A 563 -14.56 -13.69 -12.20
CA LEU A 563 -13.44 -13.23 -13.04
C LEU A 563 -13.71 -13.47 -14.54
N ASN A 564 -14.27 -14.63 -14.90
CA ASN A 564 -14.60 -14.91 -16.31
C ASN A 564 -15.79 -14.07 -16.81
N THR A 565 -16.73 -13.71 -15.93
CA THR A 565 -17.79 -12.74 -16.24
C THR A 565 -17.21 -11.34 -16.51
N PHE A 566 -16.20 -10.90 -15.76
CA PHE A 566 -15.49 -9.64 -16.07
C PHE A 566 -14.74 -9.73 -17.40
N ASN A 567 -14.17 -10.89 -17.71
CA ASN A 567 -13.40 -11.11 -18.93
C ASN A 567 -14.27 -11.07 -20.19
N ARG A 568 -15.36 -11.83 -20.22
CA ARG A 568 -16.28 -11.95 -21.37
C ARG A 568 -17.70 -12.26 -20.89
N ASP A 569 -18.63 -11.37 -21.20
CA ASP A 569 -20.07 -11.53 -20.94
C ASP A 569 -20.83 -10.76 -22.02
N LYS A 570 -21.97 -11.32 -22.49
CA LYS A 570 -22.76 -10.71 -23.58
C LYS A 570 -23.67 -9.58 -23.09
N ASN A 571 -23.99 -9.56 -21.79
CA ASN A 571 -25.04 -8.74 -21.20
C ASN A 571 -24.50 -7.73 -20.17
N ARG A 572 -23.18 -7.66 -19.98
CA ARG A 572 -22.53 -6.80 -18.98
C ARG A 572 -21.32 -6.09 -19.57
N ILE A 573 -20.96 -4.95 -18.97
CA ILE A 573 -19.70 -4.27 -19.24
C ILE A 573 -18.55 -5.19 -18.81
N THR A 574 -17.61 -5.42 -19.72
CA THR A 574 -16.43 -6.28 -19.52
C THR A 574 -15.16 -5.46 -19.57
N ILE A 575 -14.03 -6.07 -19.22
CA ILE A 575 -12.72 -5.43 -19.26
C ILE A 575 -12.36 -4.96 -20.68
N ARG A 576 -11.60 -3.85 -20.78
CA ARG A 576 -11.26 -3.19 -22.05
C ARG A 576 -10.46 -4.09 -23.01
N PHE A 577 -9.56 -4.90 -22.48
CA PHE A 577 -8.71 -5.83 -23.20
C PHE A 577 -9.02 -7.27 -22.74
N PRO A 578 -9.99 -7.96 -23.37
CA PRO A 578 -10.36 -9.31 -22.99
C PRO A 578 -9.21 -10.30 -23.12
N ILE A 579 -8.95 -11.02 -22.03
CA ILE A 579 -7.92 -12.06 -21.97
C ILE A 579 -8.41 -13.27 -22.78
N GLN A 580 -7.49 -13.90 -23.52
CA GLN A 580 -7.80 -15.08 -24.30
C GLN A 580 -8.17 -16.28 -23.41
N GLY A 581 -9.31 -16.90 -23.71
CA GLY A 581 -9.81 -18.08 -22.99
C GLY A 581 -10.32 -17.78 -21.57
N LYS A 582 -10.31 -18.81 -20.72
CA LYS A 582 -10.72 -18.70 -19.32
C LYS A 582 -9.56 -18.26 -18.44
N ILE A 583 -9.84 -17.47 -17.41
CA ILE A 583 -8.84 -17.08 -16.40
C ILE A 583 -8.40 -18.32 -15.60
N LYS A 584 -7.11 -18.65 -15.73
CA LYS A 584 -6.50 -19.86 -15.17
C LYS A 584 -5.30 -19.59 -14.26
N THR A 585 -4.65 -18.43 -14.37
CA THR A 585 -3.45 -18.09 -13.61
C THR A 585 -3.65 -16.86 -12.73
N SER A 586 -2.79 -16.68 -11.73
CA SER A 586 -2.78 -15.49 -10.88
C SER A 586 -2.49 -14.21 -11.68
N GLN A 587 -1.60 -14.27 -12.67
CA GLN A 587 -1.29 -13.12 -13.52
C GLN A 587 -2.51 -12.67 -14.33
N MET A 588 -3.30 -13.61 -14.86
CA MET A 588 -4.57 -13.30 -15.54
C MET A 588 -5.59 -12.68 -14.58
N LYS A 589 -5.63 -13.13 -13.32
CA LYS A 589 -6.49 -12.54 -12.28
C LYS A 589 -6.07 -11.10 -11.99
N VAL A 590 -4.79 -10.84 -11.77
CA VAL A 590 -4.25 -9.49 -11.51
C VAL A 590 -4.58 -8.56 -12.68
N ASN A 591 -4.32 -8.99 -13.91
CA ASN A 591 -4.65 -8.25 -15.12
C ASN A 591 -6.14 -7.90 -15.18
N CYS A 592 -7.00 -8.91 -15.00
CA CYS A 592 -8.46 -8.73 -15.00
C CYS A 592 -8.91 -7.74 -13.91
N LEU A 593 -8.35 -7.80 -12.70
CA LEU A 593 -8.71 -6.90 -11.60
C LEU A 593 -8.21 -5.47 -11.82
N ILE A 594 -7.02 -5.28 -12.39
CA ILE A 594 -6.51 -3.95 -12.79
C ILE A 594 -7.48 -3.33 -13.79
N GLN A 595 -7.81 -4.05 -14.85
CA GLN A 595 -8.72 -3.56 -15.87
C GLN A 595 -10.14 -3.34 -15.35
N ALA A 596 -10.65 -4.23 -14.48
CA ALA A 596 -11.97 -4.09 -13.89
C ALA A 596 -12.06 -2.84 -13.01
N GLN A 597 -11.03 -2.56 -12.20
CA GLN A 597 -10.99 -1.37 -11.35
C GLN A 597 -10.84 -0.09 -12.17
N LEU A 598 -9.95 -0.06 -13.18
CA LEU A 598 -9.78 1.10 -14.07
C LEU A 598 -11.03 1.33 -14.94
N GLY A 599 -11.67 0.26 -15.38
CA GLY A 599 -12.95 0.27 -16.10
C GLY A 599 -14.16 0.49 -15.20
N SER A 600 -13.96 0.68 -13.89
CA SER A 600 -15.04 0.91 -12.92
C SER A 600 -16.14 -0.17 -12.91
N ILE A 601 -15.76 -1.42 -13.17
CA ILE A 601 -16.63 -2.59 -13.11
C ILE A 601 -16.88 -2.95 -11.64
N SER A 602 -18.14 -3.18 -11.25
CA SER A 602 -18.51 -3.50 -9.87
C SER A 602 -17.95 -4.87 -9.44
N ILE A 603 -17.08 -4.87 -8.43
CA ILE A 603 -16.51 -6.07 -7.80
C ILE A 603 -17.24 -6.32 -6.47
N GLN A 604 -18.20 -7.24 -6.47
CA GLN A 604 -19.04 -7.55 -5.30
C GLN A 604 -18.40 -8.58 -4.36
N GLU A 605 -17.50 -9.42 -4.86
CA GLU A 605 -16.86 -10.45 -4.05
C GLU A 605 -15.81 -9.85 -3.13
N PHE A 606 -16.03 -9.96 -1.82
CA PHE A 606 -15.13 -9.44 -0.79
C PHE A 606 -13.66 -9.85 -0.99
N GLY A 607 -13.40 -11.11 -1.37
CA GLY A 607 -12.03 -11.59 -1.62
C GLY A 607 -11.35 -10.87 -2.78
N LEU A 608 -12.08 -10.64 -3.88
CA LEU A 608 -11.59 -9.89 -5.03
C LEU A 608 -11.45 -8.39 -4.70
N THR A 609 -12.36 -7.80 -3.92
CA THR A 609 -12.22 -6.41 -3.45
C THR A 609 -10.97 -6.22 -2.61
N GLN A 610 -10.65 -7.17 -1.72
CA GLN A 610 -9.41 -7.12 -0.94
C GLN A 610 -8.17 -7.25 -1.81
N ASP A 611 -8.17 -8.18 -2.79
CA ASP A 611 -7.05 -8.33 -3.71
C ASP A 611 -6.90 -7.09 -4.60
N THR A 612 -7.98 -6.51 -5.11
CA THR A 612 -7.95 -5.22 -5.84
C THR A 612 -7.41 -4.11 -4.96
N ALA A 613 -7.85 -4.00 -3.70
CA ALA A 613 -7.32 -3.00 -2.78
C ALA A 613 -5.82 -3.21 -2.52
N LYS A 614 -5.32 -4.45 -2.45
CA LYS A 614 -3.88 -4.75 -2.35
C LYS A 614 -3.12 -4.39 -3.63
N ILE A 615 -3.63 -4.79 -4.80
CA ILE A 615 -3.05 -4.48 -6.12
C ILE A 615 -2.90 -2.97 -6.24
N PHE A 616 -3.96 -2.23 -5.95
CA PHE A 616 -3.94 -0.77 -6.00
C PHE A 616 -3.28 -0.15 -4.79
N ARG A 617 -3.04 -0.80 -3.65
CA ARG A 617 -2.20 -0.25 -2.57
C ARG A 617 -0.71 -0.34 -2.94
N ASN A 618 -0.30 -1.44 -3.55
CA ASN A 618 1.04 -1.56 -4.15
C ASN A 618 1.15 -0.61 -5.36
N GLY A 619 0.08 -0.52 -6.16
CA GLY A 619 -0.11 0.44 -7.24
C GLY A 619 -0.42 1.88 -6.80
N MET A 620 -0.64 2.15 -5.50
CA MET A 620 -1.00 3.49 -4.97
C MET A 620 0.24 4.35 -4.81
N ARG A 621 1.43 3.76 -4.95
CA ARG A 621 2.63 4.50 -5.34
C ARG A 621 2.45 5.21 -6.71
N ILE A 622 1.40 4.87 -7.46
CA ILE A 622 1.08 5.37 -8.81
C ILE A 622 -0.40 5.85 -8.97
N SER A 623 -1.38 5.43 -8.17
CA SER A 623 -2.77 5.90 -8.39
C SER A 623 -3.69 5.71 -7.18
N ARG A 624 -4.08 6.78 -6.48
CA ARG A 624 -5.09 6.75 -5.41
C ARG A 624 -6.50 7.07 -5.93
N CYS A 625 -7.40 6.10 -5.68
CA CYS A 625 -8.83 6.20 -5.36
C CYS A 625 -9.75 7.09 -6.22
N MET A 626 -10.18 6.61 -7.40
CA MET A 626 -11.21 7.27 -8.22
C MET A 626 -12.47 6.42 -8.55
N SER A 627 -12.47 5.10 -8.39
CA SER A 627 -13.45 4.26 -9.12
C SER A 627 -14.92 4.49 -8.75
N THR A 628 -15.29 4.56 -7.46
CA THR A 628 -16.71 4.60 -7.08
C THR A 628 -17.38 5.95 -7.39
N LEU A 629 -16.69 7.06 -7.16
CA LEU A 629 -17.20 8.41 -7.46
C LEU A 629 -17.15 8.71 -8.96
N SER A 630 -16.07 8.30 -9.63
CA SER A 630 -15.92 8.46 -11.08
C SER A 630 -17.02 7.74 -11.86
N THR A 631 -17.48 6.57 -11.41
CA THR A 631 -18.56 5.83 -12.09
C THR A 631 -19.87 6.64 -12.11
N ALA A 632 -20.26 7.20 -10.97
CA ALA A 632 -21.47 8.00 -10.86
C ALA A 632 -21.41 9.27 -11.73
N MET A 633 -20.24 9.93 -11.73
CA MET A 633 -19.99 11.13 -12.54
C MET A 633 -20.00 10.82 -14.04
N VAL A 634 -19.36 9.74 -14.49
CA VAL A 634 -19.33 9.33 -15.90
C VAL A 634 -20.74 8.96 -16.38
N ASN A 635 -21.53 8.24 -15.59
CA ASN A 635 -22.92 7.92 -15.93
C ASN A 635 -23.82 9.17 -16.03
N ALA A 636 -23.48 10.24 -15.31
CA ALA A 636 -24.12 11.54 -15.43
C ALA A 636 -23.54 12.42 -16.56
N GLY A 637 -22.60 11.91 -17.36
CA GLY A 637 -21.97 12.62 -18.48
C GLY A 637 -20.88 13.63 -18.08
N LEU A 638 -20.43 13.61 -16.82
CA LEU A 638 -19.35 14.45 -16.30
C LEU A 638 -17.99 13.80 -16.61
N THR A 639 -17.50 13.98 -17.82
CA THR A 639 -16.28 13.34 -18.34
C THR A 639 -15.05 14.25 -18.38
N THR A 640 -15.20 15.54 -18.07
CA THR A 640 -14.09 16.52 -18.06
C THR A 640 -14.22 17.47 -16.86
N PHE A 641 -13.09 18.02 -16.39
CA PHE A 641 -13.09 19.01 -15.30
C PHE A 641 -13.92 20.25 -15.65
N SER A 642 -13.90 20.69 -16.91
CA SER A 642 -14.74 21.82 -17.37
C SER A 642 -16.23 21.56 -17.17
N ARG A 643 -16.72 20.33 -17.39
CA ARG A 643 -18.13 19.99 -17.13
C ARG A 643 -18.45 19.98 -15.63
N ILE A 644 -17.49 19.59 -14.79
CA ILE A 644 -17.62 19.64 -13.33
C ILE A 644 -17.67 21.10 -12.84
N GLU A 645 -16.91 22.00 -13.45
CA GLU A 645 -16.98 23.44 -13.13
C GLU A 645 -18.34 24.06 -13.51
N GLN A 646 -18.96 23.58 -14.58
CA GLN A 646 -20.19 24.12 -15.13
C GLN A 646 -21.46 23.57 -14.44
N ILE A 647 -21.46 22.33 -13.93
CA ILE A 647 -22.64 21.74 -13.29
C ILE A 647 -23.01 22.44 -11.98
N ASN A 648 -24.28 22.42 -11.60
CA ASN A 648 -24.72 22.91 -10.30
C ASN A 648 -24.16 22.01 -9.17
N ALA A 649 -23.62 22.61 -8.11
CA ALA A 649 -23.07 21.88 -6.97
C ALA A 649 -24.09 20.93 -6.31
N ARG A 650 -25.38 21.33 -6.26
CA ARG A 650 -26.45 20.51 -5.70
C ARG A 650 -26.78 19.30 -6.56
N GLU A 651 -26.68 19.43 -7.87
CA GLU A 651 -26.85 18.30 -8.79
C GLU A 651 -25.68 17.33 -8.67
N LEU A 652 -24.45 17.84 -8.52
CA LEU A 652 -23.28 17.01 -8.30
C LEU A 652 -23.38 16.21 -6.99
N GLU A 653 -23.90 16.83 -5.91
CA GLU A 653 -24.23 16.18 -4.63
C GLU A 653 -25.25 15.04 -4.78
N LEU A 654 -26.28 15.26 -5.60
CA LEU A 654 -27.30 14.25 -5.90
C LEU A 654 -26.72 13.09 -6.72
N ILE A 655 -25.90 13.37 -7.73
CA ILE A 655 -25.26 12.37 -8.60
C ILE A 655 -24.36 11.44 -7.77
N VAL A 656 -23.59 12.01 -6.84
CA VAL A 656 -22.66 11.25 -6.00
C VAL A 656 -23.26 10.80 -4.66
N ASN A 657 -24.55 11.05 -4.44
CA ASN A 657 -25.30 10.74 -3.21
C ASN A 657 -24.59 11.23 -1.93
N ARG A 658 -24.24 12.52 -1.89
CA ARG A 658 -23.57 13.19 -0.76
C ARG A 658 -24.36 14.42 -0.31
N HIS A 659 -24.17 14.82 0.95
CA HIS A 659 -24.82 16.00 1.50
C HIS A 659 -24.05 17.30 1.15
N PRO A 660 -24.76 18.43 1.04
CA PRO A 660 -24.19 19.77 1.17
C PRO A 660 -23.13 19.89 2.28
N PRO A 661 -21.97 20.54 2.05
CA PRO A 661 -21.54 21.29 0.87
C PRO A 661 -20.59 20.51 -0.07
N PHE A 662 -20.70 19.18 -0.16
CA PHE A 662 -19.77 18.34 -0.91
C PHE A 662 -19.60 18.76 -2.38
N GLY A 663 -20.66 19.19 -3.05
CA GLY A 663 -20.61 19.59 -4.45
C GLY A 663 -19.84 20.89 -4.65
N ASN A 664 -19.94 21.81 -3.69
CA ASN A 664 -19.15 23.04 -3.68
C ASN A 664 -17.66 22.71 -3.55
N GLN A 665 -17.31 21.75 -2.67
CA GLN A 665 -15.92 21.32 -2.47
C GLN A 665 -15.32 20.71 -3.73
N ILE A 666 -16.08 19.89 -4.47
CA ILE A 666 -15.60 19.28 -5.72
C ILE A 666 -15.44 20.32 -6.83
N LYS A 667 -16.39 21.25 -6.96
CA LYS A 667 -16.28 22.36 -7.93
C LYS A 667 -15.10 23.28 -7.62
N GLU A 668 -14.92 23.62 -6.36
CA GLU A 668 -13.79 24.42 -5.89
C GLU A 668 -12.47 23.69 -6.16
N SER A 669 -12.42 22.38 -5.91
CA SER A 669 -11.25 21.55 -6.20
C SER A 669 -10.94 21.54 -7.70
N ALA A 670 -11.94 21.37 -8.57
CA ALA A 670 -11.76 21.39 -10.02
C ALA A 670 -11.28 22.76 -10.53
N THR A 671 -11.83 23.85 -9.98
CA THR A 671 -11.48 25.23 -10.36
C THR A 671 -10.01 25.56 -10.01
N ASN A 672 -9.55 25.06 -8.87
CA ASN A 672 -8.19 25.27 -8.35
C ASN A 672 -7.18 24.21 -8.84
N LEU A 673 -7.49 23.45 -9.90
CA LEU A 673 -6.52 22.63 -10.63
C LEU A 673 -5.72 23.48 -11.63
N PRO A 674 -4.45 23.16 -11.90
CA PRO A 674 -3.66 23.85 -12.92
C PRO A 674 -4.24 23.75 -14.32
N LYS A 675 -4.38 24.89 -15.01
CA LYS A 675 -4.87 24.97 -16.40
C LYS A 675 -3.72 25.39 -17.32
N TYR A 676 -3.16 24.42 -18.04
CA TYR A 676 -2.02 24.65 -18.92
C TYR A 676 -2.45 25.09 -20.32
N GLU A 677 -1.56 25.81 -21.00
CA GLU A 677 -1.62 26.06 -22.42
C GLU A 677 -0.21 25.96 -22.99
N VAL A 678 -0.09 25.28 -24.13
CA VAL A 678 1.18 25.09 -24.83
C VAL A 678 1.12 25.81 -26.16
N THR A 679 2.09 26.66 -26.42
CA THR A 679 2.28 27.29 -27.74
C THR A 679 3.67 26.96 -28.28
N LEU A 680 3.75 26.79 -29.59
CA LEU A 680 4.98 26.44 -30.27
C LEU A 680 5.15 27.32 -31.51
N GLU A 681 6.33 27.92 -31.62
CA GLU A 681 6.71 28.82 -32.71
C GLU A 681 8.03 28.36 -33.30
N GLN A 682 8.11 28.11 -34.60
CA GLN A 682 9.38 27.81 -35.27
C GLN A 682 10.15 29.10 -35.55
N LEU A 683 11.45 29.12 -35.24
CA LEU A 683 12.33 30.24 -35.51
C LEU A 683 12.80 30.22 -36.98
N PRO A 684 13.16 31.38 -37.57
CA PRO A 684 13.65 31.46 -38.95
C PRO A 684 15.06 30.85 -39.16
N ARG A 685 15.56 30.08 -38.19
CA ARG A 685 16.87 29.42 -38.21
C ARG A 685 16.65 27.91 -38.38
N TYR A 686 16.68 27.47 -39.64
CA TYR A 686 16.52 26.07 -40.01
C TYR A 686 17.40 25.71 -41.22
N SER A 687 17.85 24.47 -41.26
CA SER A 687 18.71 23.86 -42.28
C SER A 687 18.01 22.66 -42.91
N CYS A 688 18.68 21.94 -43.82
CA CYS A 688 18.17 20.68 -44.37
C CYS A 688 18.11 19.54 -43.35
N ALA A 689 18.81 19.69 -42.22
CA ALA A 689 18.98 18.66 -41.20
C ALA A 689 18.37 19.03 -39.84
N THR A 690 18.31 20.32 -39.48
CA THR A 690 17.84 20.78 -38.16
C THR A 690 16.98 22.04 -38.25
N ALA A 691 16.10 22.26 -37.29
CA ALA A 691 15.30 23.47 -37.16
C ALA A 691 15.14 23.86 -35.69
N GLU A 692 15.20 25.16 -35.39
CA GLU A 692 14.96 25.66 -34.03
C GLU A 692 13.47 26.00 -33.81
N ILE A 693 12.93 25.52 -32.70
CA ILE A 693 11.58 25.84 -32.22
C ILE A 693 11.65 26.50 -30.84
N VAL A 694 10.69 27.38 -30.55
CA VAL A 694 10.43 27.93 -29.22
C VAL A 694 9.14 27.33 -28.72
N LEU A 695 9.22 26.60 -27.61
CA LEU A 695 8.07 26.12 -26.89
C LEU A 695 7.79 27.05 -25.70
N LYS A 696 6.53 27.46 -25.52
CA LYS A 696 6.06 28.20 -24.35
C LYS A 696 4.95 27.40 -23.65
N VAL A 697 5.05 27.31 -22.32
CA VAL A 697 4.05 26.68 -21.45
C VAL A 697 3.50 27.77 -20.51
N ASN A 698 2.21 28.04 -20.62
CA ASN A 698 1.49 29.07 -19.87
C ASN A 698 0.55 28.44 -18.83
N LEU A 699 0.42 29.10 -17.68
CA LEU A 699 -0.54 28.73 -16.64
C LEU A 699 -1.72 29.71 -16.64
N LYS A 700 -2.85 29.33 -17.27
CA LYS A 700 -3.98 30.24 -17.52
C LYS A 700 -4.65 30.78 -16.25
N ASN A 701 -4.73 29.96 -15.21
CA ASN A 701 -5.37 30.33 -13.94
C ASN A 701 -4.35 30.68 -12.84
N GLN A 702 -3.18 31.19 -13.20
CA GLN A 702 -2.10 31.56 -12.27
C GLN A 702 -2.62 32.39 -11.07
N ALA A 703 -3.41 33.43 -11.32
CA ALA A 703 -3.93 34.31 -10.27
C ALA A 703 -4.81 33.57 -9.23
N GLN A 704 -5.56 32.55 -9.66
CA GLN A 704 -6.41 31.74 -8.78
C GLN A 704 -5.55 30.76 -7.96
N LEU A 705 -4.52 30.20 -8.58
CA LEU A 705 -3.61 29.26 -7.92
C LEU A 705 -2.66 29.92 -6.92
N LEU A 706 -2.46 31.23 -6.99
CA LEU A 706 -1.73 31.97 -5.95
C LEU A 706 -2.50 32.06 -4.63
N SER A 707 -3.84 31.97 -4.66
CA SER A 707 -4.65 32.01 -3.44
C SER A 707 -4.95 30.63 -2.87
N ARG A 708 -5.29 29.65 -3.71
CA ARG A 708 -5.59 28.28 -3.29
C ARG A 708 -5.28 27.28 -4.40
N ARG A 709 -4.66 26.14 -4.06
CA ARG A 709 -4.30 25.07 -5.00
C ARG A 709 -4.89 23.73 -4.57
N THR A 710 -5.37 22.98 -5.55
CA THR A 710 -5.79 21.58 -5.36
C THR A 710 -4.62 20.62 -5.58
N ALA A 711 -3.73 20.94 -6.53
CA ALA A 711 -2.54 20.15 -6.78
C ALA A 711 -1.54 20.30 -5.61
N PRO A 712 -0.90 19.21 -5.16
CA PRO A 712 0.11 19.26 -4.09
C PRO A 712 1.39 19.98 -4.55
N ASP A 713 2.22 20.38 -3.60
CA ASP A 713 3.44 21.15 -3.89
C ASP A 713 4.48 20.38 -4.71
N ASP A 714 4.44 19.05 -4.66
CA ASP A 714 5.30 18.17 -5.45
C ASP A 714 4.74 17.85 -6.85
N HIS A 715 3.57 18.37 -7.20
CA HIS A 715 2.99 18.20 -8.53
C HIS A 715 3.90 18.80 -9.61
N TYR A 716 4.12 18.00 -10.65
CA TYR A 716 4.86 18.41 -11.84
C TYR A 716 4.20 17.89 -13.12
N ILE A 717 4.52 18.55 -14.22
CA ILE A 717 4.19 18.11 -15.57
C ILE A 717 5.47 17.64 -16.28
N SER A 718 5.37 16.53 -17.00
CA SER A 718 6.42 16.02 -17.89
C SER A 718 6.13 16.52 -19.29
N LEU A 719 7.00 17.37 -19.80
CA LEU A 719 6.98 17.86 -21.15
C LEU A 719 7.85 16.94 -22.02
N ILE A 720 7.24 16.30 -23.01
CA ILE A 720 7.88 15.33 -23.90
C ILE A 720 7.65 15.78 -25.34
N ILE A 721 8.72 15.98 -26.09
CA ILE A 721 8.67 16.16 -27.54
C ILE A 721 9.22 14.90 -28.19
N GLY A 722 8.39 14.21 -28.96
CA GLY A 722 8.79 13.06 -29.76
C GLY A 722 8.74 13.38 -31.25
N ASN A 723 9.63 12.78 -32.04
CA ASN A 723 9.61 12.90 -33.50
C ASN A 723 8.88 11.72 -34.17
N SER A 724 8.76 11.77 -35.50
CA SER A 724 8.14 10.72 -36.31
C SER A 724 8.89 9.37 -36.30
N ASP A 725 10.14 9.34 -35.83
CA ASP A 725 10.92 8.10 -35.66
C ASP A 725 10.64 7.39 -34.33
N ASN A 726 9.72 7.90 -33.51
CA ASN A 726 9.47 7.47 -32.14
C ASN A 726 10.67 7.72 -31.21
N ALA A 727 11.51 8.72 -31.52
CA ALA A 727 12.60 9.16 -30.66
C ALA A 727 12.17 10.39 -29.85
N VAL A 728 12.56 10.44 -28.57
CA VAL A 728 12.34 11.60 -27.71
C VAL A 728 13.40 12.66 -28.03
N VAL A 729 12.94 13.78 -28.58
CA VAL A 729 13.76 14.95 -28.93
C VAL A 729 14.03 15.80 -27.69
N PHE A 730 13.05 15.94 -26.80
CA PHE A 730 13.18 16.75 -25.60
C PHE A 730 12.32 16.18 -24.47
N LEU A 731 12.89 16.14 -23.26
CA LEU A 731 12.21 15.72 -22.04
C LEU A 731 12.58 16.67 -20.90
N GLN A 732 11.57 17.30 -20.29
CA GLN A 732 11.77 18.18 -19.15
C GLN A 732 10.62 18.04 -18.14
N LYS A 733 10.97 18.03 -16.85
CA LYS A 733 9.98 18.17 -15.77
C LYS A 733 9.84 19.63 -15.38
N LEU A 734 8.61 20.11 -15.26
CA LEU A 734 8.27 21.46 -14.81
C LEU A 734 7.35 21.33 -13.59
N THR A 735 7.72 21.94 -12.47
CA THR A 735 6.85 22.00 -11.30
C THR A 735 5.91 23.19 -11.42
N ASP A 736 4.73 23.08 -10.81
CA ASP A 736 3.75 24.16 -10.81
C ASP A 736 4.32 25.43 -10.17
N LEU A 737 5.19 25.28 -9.17
CA LEU A 737 5.89 26.38 -8.51
C LEU A 737 6.74 27.22 -9.47
N VAL A 738 7.40 26.58 -10.46
CA VAL A 738 8.17 27.31 -11.48
C VAL A 738 7.24 28.13 -12.37
N LEU A 739 6.11 27.54 -12.77
CA LEU A 739 5.11 28.22 -13.60
C LEU A 739 4.36 29.32 -12.83
N LEU A 740 4.14 29.16 -11.53
CA LEU A 740 3.52 30.17 -10.67
C LEU A 740 4.40 31.41 -10.47
N LYS A 741 5.73 31.22 -10.42
CA LYS A 741 6.69 32.35 -10.30
C LYS A 741 6.79 33.16 -11.58
N CYS A 742 6.81 32.49 -12.74
CA CYS A 742 7.11 33.15 -14.02
C CYS A 742 5.87 33.42 -14.90
N GLY A 743 4.72 32.77 -14.63
CA GLY A 743 3.49 32.79 -15.44
C GLY A 743 3.60 32.01 -16.76
N THR A 744 4.73 32.18 -17.44
CA THR A 744 5.10 31.52 -18.69
C THR A 744 6.51 30.95 -18.57
N TRP A 745 6.66 29.67 -18.90
CA TRP A 745 7.97 29.06 -19.11
C TRP A 745 8.23 28.94 -20.61
N SER A 746 9.44 29.23 -21.08
CA SER A 746 9.80 29.07 -22.49
C SER A 746 11.19 28.46 -22.67
N LYS A 747 11.35 27.68 -23.76
CA LYS A 747 12.63 27.05 -24.09
C LYS A 747 12.81 26.95 -25.60
N LYS A 748 14.02 27.28 -26.05
CA LYS A 748 14.50 27.01 -27.41
C LYS A 748 14.98 25.57 -27.50
N ILE A 749 14.51 24.85 -28.51
CA ILE A 749 14.80 23.43 -28.74
C ILE A 749 15.20 23.28 -30.20
N GLU A 750 16.34 22.63 -30.44
CA GLU A 750 16.77 22.25 -31.78
C GLU A 750 16.21 20.86 -32.09
N VAL A 751 15.54 20.73 -33.23
CA VAL A 751 14.91 19.49 -33.70
C VAL A 751 15.63 19.01 -34.93
N ALA A 752 16.15 17.78 -34.90
CA ALA A 752 16.72 17.13 -36.06
C ALA A 752 15.62 16.50 -36.93
N LYS A 753 15.82 16.52 -38.25
CA LYS A 753 14.91 15.93 -39.23
C LYS A 753 14.84 14.41 -39.05
N ALA A 754 13.66 13.90 -38.76
CA ALA A 754 13.38 12.47 -38.64
C ALA A 754 13.26 11.79 -40.01
N SER A 755 13.56 10.50 -40.06
CA SER A 755 13.56 9.68 -41.29
C SER A 755 12.15 9.34 -41.79
N LYS A 756 11.19 9.16 -40.86
CA LYS A 756 9.80 8.75 -41.15
C LYS A 756 8.83 9.92 -41.37
N GLY A 757 9.24 11.16 -41.13
CA GLY A 757 8.37 12.33 -41.27
C GLY A 757 8.90 13.59 -40.61
N GLU A 758 8.27 14.72 -40.89
CA GLU A 758 8.64 16.05 -40.38
C GLU A 758 7.74 16.50 -39.20
N GLU A 759 6.83 15.63 -38.76
CA GLU A 759 5.93 15.88 -37.65
C GLU A 759 6.63 15.58 -36.31
N ILE A 760 6.45 16.50 -35.36
CA ILE A 760 6.75 16.29 -33.94
C ILE A 760 5.45 16.27 -33.13
N SER A 761 5.45 15.47 -32.08
CA SER A 761 4.39 15.41 -31.08
C SER A 761 4.87 16.06 -29.78
N VAL A 762 4.13 17.04 -29.29
CA VAL A 762 4.36 17.70 -28.01
C VAL A 762 3.31 17.20 -27.03
N ASN A 763 3.78 16.55 -25.97
CA ASN A 763 2.94 15.96 -24.94
C ASN A 763 3.30 16.60 -23.60
N LEU A 764 2.34 17.29 -22.98
CA LEU A 764 2.43 17.81 -21.63
C LEU A 764 1.61 16.88 -20.74
N ILE A 765 2.25 16.11 -19.86
CA ILE A 765 1.60 15.04 -19.11
C ILE A 765 1.67 15.35 -17.62
N SER A 766 0.53 15.42 -16.94
CA SER A 766 0.47 15.60 -15.49
C SER A 766 0.99 14.34 -14.78
N SER A 767 1.75 14.54 -13.72
CA SER A 767 2.22 13.45 -12.86
C SER A 767 1.11 12.80 -12.03
N GLN A 768 -0.03 13.47 -11.84
CA GLN A 768 -1.07 13.03 -10.90
C GLN A 768 -2.51 13.07 -11.45
N TYR A 769 -2.82 13.95 -12.40
CA TYR A 769 -4.19 14.22 -12.85
C TYR A 769 -4.39 13.88 -14.33
N VAL A 770 -5.21 12.87 -14.59
CA VAL A 770 -5.68 12.56 -15.95
C VAL A 770 -6.69 13.62 -16.39
N GLY A 771 -6.52 14.15 -17.61
CA GLY A 771 -7.39 15.19 -18.19
C GLY A 771 -6.85 16.61 -18.09
N LEU A 772 -5.67 16.81 -17.49
CA LEU A 772 -4.85 18.03 -17.64
C LEU A 772 -3.85 17.92 -18.80
N ASP A 773 -3.70 16.71 -19.36
CA ASP A 773 -2.71 16.42 -20.38
C ASP A 773 -3.02 17.17 -21.69
N ILE A 774 -1.98 17.69 -22.34
CA ILE A 774 -2.09 18.38 -23.62
C ILE A 774 -1.25 17.60 -24.64
N GLN A 775 -1.89 17.22 -25.74
CA GLN A 775 -1.21 16.64 -26.89
C GLN A 775 -1.40 17.55 -28.10
N GLN A 776 -0.31 18.01 -28.68
CA GLN A 776 -0.29 18.81 -29.90
C GLN A 776 0.67 18.19 -30.91
N ARG A 777 0.33 18.29 -32.19
CA ARG A 777 1.22 17.91 -33.29
C ARG A 777 1.65 19.16 -34.02
N PHE A 778 2.90 19.18 -34.46
CA PHE A 778 3.48 20.31 -35.17
C PHE A 778 4.36 19.81 -36.30
N ASN A 779 4.20 20.39 -37.49
CA ASN A 779 5.04 20.08 -38.65
C ASN A 779 6.20 21.07 -38.68
N VAL A 780 7.41 20.55 -38.56
CA VAL A 780 8.64 21.36 -38.57
C VAL A 780 9.13 21.51 -39.99
N TYR A 781 9.39 22.74 -40.41
CA TYR A 781 9.90 23.03 -41.75
C TYR A 781 11.43 22.98 -41.78
N TYR A 782 11.99 22.22 -42.71
CA TYR A 782 13.44 22.15 -42.96
C TYR A 782 13.75 22.77 -44.32
N SER A 783 14.93 23.38 -44.47
CA SER A 783 15.30 24.00 -45.75
C SER A 783 15.73 22.94 -46.76
N GLY A 784 14.99 22.76 -47.85
CA GLY A 784 15.36 21.85 -48.93
C GLY A 784 14.76 22.25 -50.27
N ALA A 785 15.57 22.24 -51.33
CA ALA A 785 15.21 22.66 -52.68
C ALA A 785 13.95 21.95 -53.21
N ARG A 786 13.05 22.72 -53.83
CA ARG A 786 11.98 22.17 -54.67
C ARG A 786 12.63 21.22 -55.67
N ARG A 787 12.27 19.93 -55.62
CA ARG A 787 12.43 19.07 -56.80
C ARG A 787 11.48 19.63 -57.86
N PHE A 788 12.05 20.36 -58.83
CA PHE A 788 11.36 20.63 -60.09
C PHE A 788 11.10 19.29 -60.78
N GLY A 789 9.83 18.96 -60.93
CA GLY A 789 9.32 17.91 -61.79
C GLY A 789 7.99 18.40 -62.33
N ASN A 790 8.04 18.96 -63.53
CA ASN A 790 6.99 19.45 -64.42
C ASN A 790 5.54 19.32 -63.95
N GLU A 791 4.84 20.45 -63.87
CA GLU A 791 3.60 20.64 -64.62
C GLU A 791 3.27 22.14 -64.74
N ILE A 792 2.71 22.47 -65.90
CA ILE A 792 2.71 23.76 -66.58
C ILE A 792 1.73 24.75 -65.92
N LEU A 793 2.17 26.00 -65.76
CA LEU A 793 1.35 27.15 -65.40
C LEU A 793 0.49 27.60 -66.59
N SER A 794 -0.81 27.77 -66.36
CA SER A 794 -1.63 28.77 -67.06
C SER A 794 -2.34 29.66 -66.03
N ASN A 795 -1.81 30.89 -65.91
CA ASN A 795 -2.45 32.11 -65.38
C ASN A 795 -3.82 32.34 -66.07
N THR A 796 -4.92 32.87 -65.51
CA THR A 796 -5.23 34.04 -64.63
C THR A 796 -6.79 34.14 -64.58
N PRO A 797 -7.47 35.11 -63.92
CA PRO A 797 -7.25 35.85 -62.68
C PRO A 797 -8.47 35.80 -61.71
N PHE A 798 -8.33 36.40 -60.53
CA PHE A 798 -9.37 36.65 -59.52
C PHE A 798 -10.58 37.46 -60.03
N ASP A 799 -11.80 37.12 -59.57
CA ASP A 799 -12.89 38.08 -59.28
C ASP A 799 -13.92 37.45 -58.30
N PRO A 800 -14.75 38.24 -57.58
CA PRO A 800 -15.08 38.00 -56.18
C PRO A 800 -16.57 37.62 -56.04
N THR A 801 -16.96 37.13 -54.87
CA THR A 801 -18.36 36.86 -54.47
C THR A 801 -19.12 35.76 -55.24
N GLY A 802 -19.64 34.79 -54.47
CA GLY A 802 -20.89 34.10 -54.82
C GLY A 802 -20.80 32.68 -55.40
N GLN A 803 -21.23 31.71 -54.57
CA GLN A 803 -21.97 30.48 -54.92
C GLN A 803 -21.26 29.33 -55.68
N ARG A 804 -21.34 28.13 -55.08
CA ARG A 804 -21.14 26.80 -55.69
C ARG A 804 -22.08 26.59 -56.89
N PRO A 805 -21.71 25.83 -57.94
CA PRO A 805 -22.10 24.39 -57.97
C PRO A 805 -21.25 23.41 -58.84
N GLN A 806 -21.38 22.12 -58.44
CA GLN A 806 -21.52 20.87 -59.23
C GLN A 806 -20.38 20.27 -60.10
N HIS A 807 -20.14 18.98 -59.85
CA HIS A 807 -19.44 18.02 -60.71
C HIS A 807 -20.41 17.29 -61.66
N ALA A 808 -19.95 17.02 -62.88
CA ALA A 808 -20.38 15.92 -63.76
C ALA A 808 -19.09 15.39 -64.45
N ALA A 809 -18.68 14.13 -64.29
CA ALA A 809 -19.16 12.87 -64.89
C ALA A 809 -18.20 12.37 -65.98
N LEU A 810 -17.96 11.04 -65.99
CA LEU A 810 -17.54 10.14 -67.10
C LEU A 810 -16.21 9.36 -66.91
N LYS A 811 -16.42 8.05 -66.65
CA LYS A 811 -15.73 6.79 -67.03
C LYS A 811 -14.81 6.80 -68.29
N PRO A 812 -14.24 5.64 -68.73
CA PRO A 812 -13.27 4.70 -68.13
C PRO A 812 -12.16 4.31 -69.17
N HIS A 813 -11.21 3.40 -68.87
CA HIS A 813 -10.49 2.48 -69.82
C HIS A 813 -9.31 1.83 -69.06
N SER A 814 -9.34 0.53 -68.72
CA SER A 814 -9.02 -0.67 -69.51
C SER A 814 -7.53 -0.85 -69.83
N THR A 815 -6.92 -1.89 -69.26
CA THR A 815 -6.21 -3.03 -69.89
C THR A 815 -5.18 -3.57 -68.89
N ASP A 816 -5.22 -4.81 -68.40
CA ASP A 816 -5.35 -6.17 -68.93
C ASP A 816 -4.02 -6.94 -68.91
N GLN A 817 -4.19 -8.21 -68.53
CA GLN A 817 -3.39 -9.41 -68.79
C GLN A 817 -2.19 -9.71 -67.86
N ALA A 818 -2.18 -10.78 -67.04
CA ALA A 818 -2.46 -12.23 -67.20
C ALA A 818 -1.11 -13.00 -67.13
N ALA A 819 -0.96 -14.23 -66.63
CA ALA A 819 -1.82 -15.40 -66.40
C ALA A 819 -1.21 -16.28 -65.25
N GLY A 820 -1.83 -17.31 -64.68
CA GLY A 820 -3.04 -18.02 -65.11
C GLY A 820 -3.49 -19.18 -64.18
N HIS A 821 -4.65 -19.75 -64.58
CA HIS A 821 -5.23 -21.11 -64.43
C HIS A 821 -5.33 -21.78 -63.04
N ARG A 822 -6.39 -22.52 -62.65
CA ARG A 822 -7.56 -23.14 -63.32
C ARG A 822 -8.63 -23.54 -62.26
N GLU A 823 -9.92 -23.37 -62.60
CA GLU A 823 -11.15 -24.22 -62.39
C GLU A 823 -11.32 -25.10 -61.11
N ASN A 824 -12.49 -25.33 -60.48
CA ASN A 824 -13.92 -25.08 -60.76
C ASN A 824 -14.78 -25.32 -59.48
N ALA A 825 -15.91 -24.59 -59.36
CA ALA A 825 -17.27 -24.94 -58.85
C ALA A 825 -17.48 -25.60 -57.44
N THR A 826 -18.48 -25.31 -56.58
CA THR A 826 -19.89 -24.85 -56.75
C THR A 826 -20.52 -24.24 -55.45
N SER A 827 -21.43 -23.26 -55.69
CA SER A 827 -22.73 -22.92 -55.02
C SER A 827 -22.90 -22.63 -53.51
N ALA A 828 -23.35 -21.40 -53.15
CA ALA A 828 -24.76 -21.04 -52.81
C ALA A 828 -24.91 -19.81 -51.84
N THR A 829 -25.61 -18.77 -52.32
CA THR A 829 -26.60 -17.85 -51.64
C THR A 829 -26.26 -17.16 -50.30
N GLU A 830 -26.58 -15.90 -49.98
CA GLU A 830 -27.12 -14.71 -50.65
C GLU A 830 -27.17 -13.56 -49.59
N GLN A 831 -27.36 -12.32 -50.04
CA GLN A 831 -27.79 -11.11 -49.31
C GLN A 831 -26.74 -10.25 -48.56
N GLY A 832 -26.32 -9.21 -49.29
CA GLY A 832 -25.57 -8.07 -48.81
C GLY A 832 -26.43 -6.95 -48.22
N THR A 833 -25.76 -6.13 -47.43
CA THR A 833 -26.21 -4.86 -46.83
C THR A 833 -26.29 -3.74 -47.86
N ALA A 834 -27.41 -3.00 -47.90
CA ALA A 834 -27.50 -1.68 -48.53
C ALA A 834 -27.49 -0.56 -47.46
N PRO A 835 -26.92 0.63 -47.73
CA PRO A 835 -26.60 1.63 -46.71
C PRO A 835 -27.75 2.61 -46.45
N GLN A 836 -28.01 2.90 -45.16
CA GLN A 836 -28.93 3.96 -44.72
C GLN A 836 -28.24 5.33 -44.76
N CYS A 837 -28.88 6.33 -45.37
CA CYS A 837 -28.48 7.74 -45.25
C CYS A 837 -29.35 8.43 -44.19
N ASN A 838 -28.72 9.14 -43.25
CA ASN A 838 -29.37 9.90 -42.20
C ASN A 838 -29.16 11.39 -42.44
N HIS A 839 -30.11 12.05 -43.10
CA HIS A 839 -30.20 13.51 -43.06
C HIS A 839 -31.65 14.00 -43.12
N TYR A 840 -31.87 15.20 -42.61
CA TYR A 840 -33.16 15.88 -42.58
C TYR A 840 -33.25 16.90 -43.71
N CYS A 841 -34.17 16.70 -44.65
CA CYS A 841 -34.49 17.71 -45.67
C CYS A 841 -35.58 18.66 -45.18
N LYS A 842 -35.28 19.96 -45.19
CA LYS A 842 -36.19 21.03 -44.73
C LYS A 842 -37.35 21.31 -45.70
N ASN A 843 -37.23 20.96 -46.98
CA ASN A 843 -38.30 21.14 -47.97
C ASN A 843 -38.30 19.98 -48.98
N LYS A 844 -39.43 19.28 -49.11
CA LYS A 844 -39.51 18.00 -49.86
C LYS A 844 -39.74 18.20 -51.36
N ASP A 845 -40.34 19.32 -51.76
CA ASP A 845 -40.69 19.58 -53.17
C ASP A 845 -39.48 20.01 -54.01
N LEU A 846 -38.36 20.34 -53.35
CA LEU A 846 -37.09 20.76 -53.96
C LEU A 846 -35.94 19.74 -53.74
N CYS A 847 -36.21 18.59 -53.12
CA CYS A 847 -35.19 17.58 -52.81
C CYS A 847 -34.96 16.64 -53.99
N GLY A 848 -33.74 16.61 -54.54
CA GLY A 848 -33.37 15.85 -55.74
C GLY A 848 -33.02 14.37 -55.53
N HIS A 849 -33.36 13.76 -54.39
CA HIS A 849 -33.09 12.33 -54.14
C HIS A 849 -34.31 11.44 -54.45
N ASP A 850 -34.08 10.34 -55.17
CA ASP A 850 -35.14 9.41 -55.62
C ASP A 850 -35.93 8.76 -54.47
N CYS A 851 -35.33 8.63 -53.29
CA CYS A 851 -36.00 8.11 -52.09
C CYS A 851 -37.15 8.99 -51.57
N CYS A 852 -37.29 10.24 -52.03
CA CYS A 852 -38.36 11.15 -51.61
C CYS A 852 -39.58 11.17 -52.57
N LYS A 853 -39.46 10.65 -53.79
CA LYS A 853 -40.55 10.67 -54.79
C LYS A 853 -41.43 9.43 -54.78
N VAL A 854 -40.94 8.30 -54.28
CA VAL A 854 -41.67 7.03 -54.26
C VAL A 854 -42.09 6.77 -52.81
N GLY A 855 -43.24 7.31 -52.42
CA GLY A 855 -43.73 7.24 -51.04
C GLY A 855 -43.71 5.81 -50.48
N VAL A 856 -43.13 5.64 -49.29
CA VAL A 856 -43.18 4.37 -48.55
C VAL A 856 -44.17 4.51 -47.38
N ALA A 857 -45.00 3.48 -47.23
CA ALA A 857 -46.28 3.47 -46.54
C ALA A 857 -46.27 3.94 -45.08
N VAL A 858 -47.30 4.72 -44.73
CA VAL A 858 -47.56 5.28 -43.40
C VAL A 858 -48.33 4.26 -42.53
N ALA A 859 -47.80 3.94 -41.35
CA ALA A 859 -48.57 3.31 -40.27
C ALA A 859 -48.79 4.30 -39.10
N LYS A 860 -50.03 4.80 -39.03
CA LYS A 860 -50.84 5.40 -37.95
C LYS A 860 -50.16 6.21 -36.80
N LYS A 861 -50.58 7.49 -36.71
CA LYS A 861 -50.41 8.44 -35.59
C LYS A 861 -51.09 8.01 -34.27
N ARG A 862 -50.45 8.31 -33.14
CA ARG A 862 -51.04 8.71 -31.83
C ARG A 862 -49.96 9.30 -30.88
N PRO A 863 -50.31 10.08 -29.85
CA PRO A 863 -50.29 11.54 -29.85
C PRO A 863 -49.13 12.18 -29.04
N ALA A 864 -48.99 13.50 -29.17
CA ALA A 864 -48.00 14.32 -28.51
C ALA A 864 -48.14 14.33 -26.97
N ASN A 865 -47.16 13.71 -26.29
CA ASN A 865 -46.61 14.11 -24.99
C ASN A 865 -45.48 13.12 -24.65
N GLN A 866 -44.23 13.47 -24.97
CA GLN A 866 -43.06 12.74 -24.49
C GLN A 866 -42.38 13.54 -23.38
N GLU A 867 -42.53 13.06 -22.14
CA GLU A 867 -41.62 13.40 -21.05
C GLU A 867 -40.20 12.87 -21.38
N SER A 868 -39.17 13.63 -21.01
CA SER A 868 -37.77 13.23 -21.19
C SER A 868 -37.44 11.94 -20.43
N SER A 869 -36.45 11.17 -20.90
CA SER A 869 -35.99 9.92 -20.27
C SER A 869 -35.61 10.07 -18.78
N PHE A 870 -35.35 11.30 -18.35
CA PHE A 870 -35.12 11.71 -16.97
C PHE A 870 -36.37 11.57 -16.06
N SER A 871 -37.56 11.89 -16.57
CA SER A 871 -38.81 11.76 -15.81
C SER A 871 -39.17 10.29 -15.54
N SER A 872 -38.93 9.43 -16.54
CA SER A 872 -39.05 7.96 -16.43
C SER A 872 -38.13 7.40 -15.32
N TYR A 873 -36.87 7.85 -15.28
CA TYR A 873 -35.89 7.44 -14.27
C TYR A 873 -36.27 7.90 -12.85
N LEU A 874 -36.79 9.13 -12.69
CA LEU A 874 -37.26 9.64 -11.40
C LEU A 874 -38.52 8.92 -10.90
N LYS A 875 -39.42 8.50 -11.81
CA LYS A 875 -40.60 7.70 -11.48
C LYS A 875 -40.22 6.30 -11.01
N ASP A 876 -39.21 5.69 -11.64
CA ASP A 876 -38.70 4.38 -11.26
C ASP A 876 -37.98 4.40 -9.89
N LEU A 877 -37.26 5.49 -9.58
CA LEU A 877 -36.65 5.73 -8.26
C LEU A 877 -37.69 5.93 -7.15
N ARG A 878 -38.80 6.64 -7.42
CA ARG A 878 -39.90 6.80 -6.45
C ARG A 878 -40.56 5.46 -6.12
N ASN A 879 -40.86 4.64 -7.13
CA ASN A 879 -41.51 3.34 -6.93
C ASN A 879 -40.65 2.34 -6.13
N ARG A 880 -39.32 2.46 -6.19
CA ARG A 880 -38.39 1.64 -5.39
C ARG A 880 -38.26 2.10 -3.93
N CYS A 881 -38.53 3.37 -3.64
CA CYS A 881 -38.53 3.88 -2.26
C CYS A 881 -39.77 3.44 -1.46
N ASP A 882 -40.91 3.22 -2.14
CA ASP A 882 -42.17 2.84 -1.47
C ASP A 882 -42.25 1.35 -1.07
N THR A 883 -41.28 0.53 -1.49
CA THR A 883 -41.24 -0.93 -1.22
C THR A 883 -40.23 -1.33 -0.14
N LEU A 884 -39.54 -0.38 0.49
CA LEU A 884 -38.56 -0.64 1.57
C LEU A 884 -39.14 -0.32 2.95
N SER A 885 -38.97 -1.24 3.91
CA SER A 885 -39.39 -1.09 5.31
C SER A 885 -38.84 0.18 5.96
N GLN A 886 -39.72 0.89 6.68
CA GLN A 886 -39.48 2.23 7.22
C GLN A 886 -38.29 2.32 8.20
N THR A 887 -37.48 3.38 8.06
CA THR A 887 -36.27 3.61 8.86
C THR A 887 -36.56 4.24 10.24
N PRO A 888 -35.71 3.99 11.26
CA PRO A 888 -35.90 4.46 12.65
C PRO A 888 -36.06 5.99 12.80
N VAL A 889 -35.55 6.77 11.85
CA VAL A 889 -35.54 8.24 11.88
C VAL A 889 -36.94 8.84 11.66
N LYS A 890 -37.83 8.18 10.92
CA LYS A 890 -39.22 8.62 10.78
C LYS A 890 -40.07 8.37 12.04
N ARG A 891 -39.70 7.42 12.91
CA ARG A 891 -40.35 7.22 14.22
C ARG A 891 -40.04 8.34 15.21
N LEU A 892 -38.86 8.97 15.11
CA LEU A 892 -38.43 10.04 16.01
C LEU A 892 -39.09 11.39 15.68
N LYS A 893 -39.36 11.68 14.40
CA LYS A 893 -39.99 12.94 13.98
C LYS A 893 -41.47 13.07 14.36
N ILE A 894 -42.19 11.97 14.57
CA ILE A 894 -43.62 11.99 14.95
C ILE A 894 -43.80 12.23 16.46
N LYS A 895 -42.80 11.93 17.30
CA LYS A 895 -42.89 12.16 18.75
C LYS A 895 -42.55 13.58 19.20
N MET A 896 -41.91 14.39 18.35
CA MET A 896 -41.48 15.75 18.69
C MET A 896 -42.47 16.85 18.28
N SER A 897 -43.56 16.52 17.57
CA SER A 897 -44.54 17.51 17.10
C SER A 897 -45.60 17.91 18.12
N ASP A 898 -45.66 17.27 19.29
CA ASP A 898 -46.83 17.40 20.19
C ASP A 898 -46.64 18.36 21.38
N TYR A 899 -45.49 19.02 21.53
CA TYR A 899 -45.29 20.02 22.58
C TYR A 899 -44.39 21.18 22.12
N SER A 900 -44.99 22.29 21.67
CA SER A 900 -44.29 23.55 21.42
C SER A 900 -44.65 24.58 22.50
N VAL A 901 -43.72 24.91 23.38
CA VAL A 901 -43.75 26.11 24.24
C VAL A 901 -42.86 27.17 23.57
N PRO A 902 -43.28 28.44 23.44
CA PRO A 902 -42.48 29.46 22.77
C PRO A 902 -41.36 29.97 23.70
N VAL A 903 -40.12 29.95 23.21
CA VAL A 903 -38.94 30.51 23.89
C VAL A 903 -38.62 31.87 23.26
N ASP A 904 -38.50 32.91 24.09
CA ASP A 904 -38.15 34.27 23.67
C ASP A 904 -36.65 34.38 23.40
N ILE A 905 -36.30 34.84 22.19
CA ILE A 905 -34.93 34.94 21.68
C ILE A 905 -34.19 36.17 22.25
N GLN A 906 -34.88 37.06 22.98
CA GLN A 906 -34.24 38.23 23.61
C GLN A 906 -33.33 37.89 24.80
N GLU A 907 -33.43 36.69 25.39
CA GLU A 907 -32.54 36.26 26.49
C GLU A 907 -31.11 35.94 26.03
N PHE A 908 -30.86 35.87 24.71
CA PHE A 908 -29.57 35.42 24.15
C PHE A 908 -28.73 36.53 23.51
N ALA A 909 -29.04 37.81 23.76
CA ALA A 909 -28.25 38.93 23.24
C ALA A 909 -26.98 39.19 24.08
N TYR A 910 -25.81 39.04 23.44
CA TYR A 910 -24.48 39.27 23.99
C TYR A 910 -24.24 40.75 24.37
N LYS A 911 -23.85 41.02 25.63
CA LYS A 911 -23.39 42.35 26.10
C LYS A 911 -21.87 42.35 26.34
N PRO A 912 -21.10 43.31 25.77
CA PRO A 912 -19.65 43.39 26.00
C PRO A 912 -19.30 43.87 27.42
N LYS A 913 -18.27 43.30 28.05
CA LYS A 913 -17.74 43.73 29.36
C LYS A 913 -16.81 44.95 29.25
N GLU A 914 -16.98 45.92 30.15
CA GLU A 914 -16.09 47.07 30.34
C GLU A 914 -14.71 46.68 30.92
N ARG A 915 -13.67 47.42 30.53
CA ARG A 915 -12.28 47.26 31.01
C ARG A 915 -12.10 47.90 32.39
N LEU A 916 -11.50 47.17 33.32
CA LEU A 916 -11.10 47.69 34.64
C LEU A 916 -9.72 48.40 34.57
N PRO A 917 -9.49 49.43 35.43
CA PRO A 917 -8.31 50.27 35.38
C PRO A 917 -7.10 49.70 36.13
N THR A 918 -5.91 50.16 35.73
CA THR A 918 -4.61 49.92 36.36
C THR A 918 -4.52 50.54 37.75
N ALA A 919 -3.94 49.82 38.72
CA ALA A 919 -3.54 50.38 40.00
C ALA A 919 -2.06 50.06 40.29
N SER A 920 -1.32 51.17 40.48
CA SER A 920 -0.04 51.42 41.19
C SER A 920 0.98 50.29 41.32
#